data_AF-A0A0D2JD77-F1
#
_entry.id   AF-A0A0D2JD77-F1
#
_cell.length_a   1.000
_cell.length_b   1.000
_cell.length_c   1.000
_cell.angle_alpha   90.00
_cell.angle_beta   90.00
_cell.angle_gamma   90.00
#
_symmetry.space_group_name_H-M   'P 1'
#
loop_
_entity.id
_entity.type
_entity.pdbx_description
1 polymer ?
#
loop_
_entity_poly.entity_id
_entity_poly.type
_entity_poly.pdbx_seq_one_letter_code
_entity_poly.pdbx_strand_id
1 'polypeptide(L)'
;MSNGGGAATNTGIDYQQRLAAYFLIQMLLEMDSLIGIGLDGVHSINTVSFESSSCIDDITLTTDIGNLYFQAKRNISISGNVNSEFYKTTSQFVNQFLSDPTSNDKYILATSSTASSKVRYDLRKILESVRLNDTNFKENPLNKSEKEVYAKLKNNLSTAYQNSTNEVIAETILVSLLKRIYVVIADVQQGTPLEGAILTVLSARSKVKPELLFSITISLALSLASQRQSINKRGIESKLARYLDPISLENKLTVEKDMLNVEFDGSNIPSDQDVLLVDSILNEADYMIITLFRFDDAGNKRAQFYGDTCKTPNGIEWKVIHRAATYAGIHRFIEEKPDLFTDKKVVILEPAADTELSSSFSLAYQELCKSVLERNTQILQCLHCGDFISESSSPLIEIDQTDADHSLGLVHKSCLKPIDRVIGLIKSDFFEDHNFLKHFDYKSWIDLAPKGQALFASLQGKIKQVMFMAWNPEGASEFKGNHCLKINLKDGSSRYVHHRGQIVRKTMSSASDMASFFNSQFEQARLNGDPTCYSSAKEVFGPYSICMQMKDESEECIECINAEVVKYTLAIENAYNRFSNYYAPVVALFSKESGQPVIVKNTLFIIDNPLKLKVFLDNWSKAGIVLPEYKIEIIKSDDEFDKILSKLLKSGIQVVANPLFDMKQNPLSGIVFRHIDELETIH
;
A
#
# COMPACT_ATOMS: atom_id res chain seq x y z
N MET A 1 -18.18 21.42 35.76
CA MET A 1 -17.21 20.37 36.16
C MET A 1 -17.18 19.29 35.10
N SER A 2 -15.98 18.74 34.88
CA SER A 2 -15.47 17.84 33.83
C SER A 2 -16.40 16.83 33.14
N ASN A 3 -16.58 16.98 31.82
CA ASN A 3 -16.90 15.89 30.86
C ASN A 3 -15.82 15.70 29.77
N GLY A 4 -14.72 16.48 29.79
CA GLY A 4 -13.66 16.41 28.77
C GLY A 4 -12.70 15.21 28.91
N GLY A 5 -12.54 14.65 30.12
CA GLY A 5 -11.62 13.55 30.37
C GLY A 5 -12.05 12.23 29.73
N GLY A 6 -13.34 11.89 29.77
CA GLY A 6 -13.83 10.60 29.25
C GLY A 6 -13.74 10.48 27.72
N ALA A 7 -14.04 11.56 26.99
CA ALA A 7 -13.95 11.57 25.53
C ALA A 7 -12.49 11.47 25.03
N ALA A 8 -11.56 12.18 25.69
CA ALA A 8 -10.14 12.12 25.35
C ALA A 8 -9.54 10.73 25.61
N THR A 9 -9.88 10.12 26.77
CA THR A 9 -9.44 8.75 27.10
C THR A 9 -10.02 7.71 26.13
N ASN A 10 -11.30 7.79 25.80
CA ASN A 10 -11.92 6.87 24.82
C ASN A 10 -11.27 6.96 23.44
N THR A 11 -10.90 8.17 23.00
CA THR A 11 -10.27 8.35 21.69
C THR A 11 -8.79 7.94 21.69
N GLY A 12 -8.10 8.02 22.83
CA GLY A 12 -6.75 7.50 23.00
C GLY A 12 -6.71 5.97 22.95
N ILE A 13 -7.65 5.32 23.65
CA ILE A 13 -7.80 3.86 23.65
C ILE A 13 -8.14 3.38 22.24
N ASP A 14 -9.10 3.99 21.54
CA ASP A 14 -9.44 3.62 20.15
C ASP A 14 -8.22 3.65 19.21
N TYR A 15 -7.36 4.66 19.33
CA TYR A 15 -6.13 4.75 18.54
C TYR A 15 -5.16 3.58 18.80
N GLN A 16 -4.91 3.25 20.07
CA GLN A 16 -4.06 2.11 20.44
C GLN A 16 -4.63 0.80 19.88
N GLN A 17 -5.95 0.59 19.99
CA GLN A 17 -6.57 -0.64 19.52
C GLN A 17 -6.57 -0.78 18.01
N ARG A 18 -6.74 0.33 17.27
CA ARG A 18 -6.62 0.35 15.80
C ARG A 18 -5.19 0.07 15.35
N LEU A 19 -4.20 0.64 16.04
CA LEU A 19 -2.79 0.39 15.75
C LEU A 19 -2.43 -1.09 16.03
N ALA A 20 -2.94 -1.64 17.13
CA ALA A 20 -2.76 -3.06 17.42
C ALA A 20 -3.46 -3.96 16.40
N ALA A 21 -4.69 -3.62 16.00
CA ALA A 21 -5.42 -4.36 14.98
C ALA A 21 -4.66 -4.37 13.65
N TYR A 22 -4.02 -3.25 13.27
CA TYR A 22 -3.11 -3.21 12.13
C TYR A 22 -2.00 -4.27 12.26
N PHE A 23 -1.29 -4.33 13.38
CA PHE A 23 -0.23 -5.35 13.58
C PHE A 23 -0.77 -6.78 13.59
N LEU A 24 -1.94 -7.01 14.18
CA LEU A 24 -2.61 -8.30 14.16
C LEU A 24 -2.95 -8.75 12.74
N ILE A 25 -3.42 -7.84 11.88
CA ILE A 25 -3.65 -8.14 10.46
C ILE A 25 -2.34 -8.40 9.73
N GLN A 26 -1.30 -7.58 9.94
CA GLN A 26 0.02 -7.82 9.34
C GLN A 26 0.56 -9.22 9.71
N MET A 27 0.41 -9.63 10.98
CA MET A 27 0.80 -10.98 11.45
C MET A 27 -0.08 -12.09 10.86
N LEU A 28 -1.40 -11.89 10.82
CA LEU A 28 -2.36 -12.86 10.31
C LEU A 28 -2.16 -13.12 8.81
N LEU A 29 -1.76 -12.09 8.07
CA LEU A 29 -1.58 -12.13 6.61
C LEU A 29 -0.11 -12.28 6.18
N GLU A 30 0.81 -12.49 7.12
CA GLU A 30 2.25 -12.67 6.86
C GLU A 30 2.85 -11.58 5.98
N MET A 31 2.51 -10.32 6.28
CA MET A 31 3.07 -9.18 5.57
C MET A 31 4.47 -8.86 6.11
N ASP A 32 5.47 -8.90 5.24
CA ASP A 32 6.90 -8.82 5.61
C ASP A 32 7.45 -7.39 5.78
N SER A 33 6.58 -6.39 5.94
CA SER A 33 7.04 -5.00 6.05
C SER A 33 6.12 -4.11 6.89
N LEU A 34 6.72 -3.38 7.83
CA LEU A 34 6.09 -2.25 8.53
C LEU A 34 6.35 -0.90 7.82
N ILE A 35 6.56 -0.96 6.50
CA ILE A 35 6.81 0.19 5.64
C ILE A 35 5.69 1.22 5.75
N GLY A 36 4.43 0.78 5.91
CA GLY A 36 3.26 1.64 6.04
C GLY A 36 3.28 2.60 7.23
N ILE A 37 4.17 2.37 8.21
CA ILE A 37 4.37 3.26 9.38
C ILE A 37 5.81 3.78 9.50
N GLY A 38 6.63 3.63 8.45
CA GLY A 38 7.99 4.17 8.41
C GLY A 38 9.01 3.42 9.27
N LEU A 39 8.77 2.14 9.58
CA LEU A 39 9.74 1.24 10.20
C LEU A 39 10.34 0.30 9.15
N ASP A 40 11.24 0.83 8.33
CA ASP A 40 11.88 0.08 7.26
C ASP A 40 12.82 -1.01 7.83
N GLY A 41 12.89 -2.16 7.14
CA GLY A 41 13.77 -3.28 7.51
C GLY A 41 13.31 -4.14 8.70
N VAL A 42 12.07 -3.98 9.18
CA VAL A 42 11.45 -4.93 10.11
C VAL A 42 10.73 -6.00 9.30
N HIS A 43 11.07 -7.26 9.53
CA HIS A 43 10.46 -8.41 8.90
C HIS A 43 9.55 -9.17 9.88
N SER A 44 8.54 -9.82 9.31
CA SER A 44 7.49 -10.68 9.90
C SER A 44 7.23 -10.60 11.43
N ILE A 45 6.01 -10.22 11.81
CA ILE A 45 5.57 -10.22 13.22
C ILE A 45 5.29 -11.66 13.68
N ASN A 46 5.94 -12.11 14.76
CA ASN A 46 5.74 -13.44 15.34
C ASN A 46 4.68 -13.46 16.44
N THR A 47 4.69 -12.42 17.30
CA THR A 47 3.77 -12.31 18.45
C THR A 47 3.42 -10.85 18.69
N VAL A 48 2.16 -10.59 19.06
CA VAL A 48 1.69 -9.29 19.56
C VAL A 48 1.29 -9.46 21.02
N SER A 49 1.91 -8.69 21.91
CA SER A 49 1.63 -8.69 23.35
C SER A 49 1.05 -7.35 23.77
N PHE A 50 0.10 -7.39 24.70
CA PHE A 50 -0.60 -6.20 25.20
C PHE A 50 -0.45 -6.14 26.72
N GLU A 51 -0.20 -4.95 27.26
CA GLU A 51 -0.15 -4.70 28.71
C GLU A 51 0.75 -5.73 29.42
N SER A 52 1.90 -6.04 28.81
CA SER A 52 2.81 -7.10 29.21
C SER A 52 3.57 -6.78 30.50
N SER A 53 4.34 -7.74 31.03
CA SER A 53 5.24 -7.51 32.18
C SER A 53 6.46 -6.63 31.84
N SER A 54 6.55 -6.14 30.61
CA SER A 54 7.55 -5.17 30.16
C SER A 54 7.28 -3.80 30.79
N CYS A 55 8.26 -2.90 30.77
CA CYS A 55 8.06 -1.56 31.31
C CYS A 55 7.31 -0.62 30.35
N ILE A 56 7.21 -1.01 29.07
CA ILE A 56 6.35 -0.35 28.08
C ILE A 56 5.12 -1.22 27.92
N ASP A 57 3.96 -0.65 28.23
CA ASP A 57 2.76 -1.43 28.50
C ASP A 57 1.82 -1.50 27.29
N ASP A 58 1.84 -0.53 26.36
CA ASP A 58 0.75 -0.43 25.37
C ASP A 58 0.72 -1.62 24.38
N ILE A 59 1.80 -1.85 23.62
CA ILE A 59 1.90 -2.94 22.63
C ILE A 59 3.38 -3.39 22.49
N THR A 60 3.65 -4.69 22.48
CA THR A 60 4.97 -5.26 22.15
C THR A 60 4.86 -6.20 20.96
N LEU A 61 5.67 -5.98 19.93
CA LEU A 61 5.82 -6.90 18.80
C LEU A 61 7.12 -7.67 18.94
N THR A 62 7.05 -9.00 18.89
CA THR A 62 8.23 -9.85 18.73
C THR A 62 8.41 -10.15 17.26
N THR A 63 9.56 -9.78 16.71
CA THR A 63 9.93 -9.98 15.30
C THR A 63 11.12 -10.94 15.20
N ASP A 64 11.55 -11.24 13.99
CA ASP A 64 12.75 -12.06 13.73
C ASP A 64 14.06 -11.36 14.11
N ILE A 65 14.09 -10.02 14.07
CA ILE A 65 15.28 -9.19 14.36
C ILE A 65 15.30 -8.57 15.76
N GLY A 66 14.28 -8.80 16.59
CA GLY A 66 14.19 -8.28 17.97
C GLY A 66 12.78 -7.86 18.38
N ASN A 67 12.65 -7.25 19.56
CA ASN A 67 11.37 -6.73 20.03
C ASN A 67 11.19 -5.25 19.72
N LEU A 68 9.95 -4.89 19.40
CA LEU A 68 9.50 -3.52 19.18
C LEU A 68 8.48 -3.18 20.24
N TYR A 69 8.82 -2.25 21.14
CA TYR A 69 7.94 -1.80 22.21
C TYR A 69 7.29 -0.48 21.84
N PHE A 70 5.98 -0.48 21.66
CA PHE A 70 5.23 0.70 21.26
C PHE A 70 4.55 1.34 22.47
N GLN A 71 4.70 2.66 22.56
CA GLN A 71 3.86 3.53 23.34
C GLN A 71 2.95 4.30 22.39
N ALA A 72 1.65 4.01 22.44
CA ALA A 72 0.63 4.56 21.54
C ALA A 72 -0.01 5.81 22.14
N LYS A 73 0.32 6.98 21.59
CA LYS A 73 -0.22 8.27 22.04
C LYS A 73 -0.76 9.03 20.84
N ARG A 74 -2.09 9.01 20.65
CA ARG A 74 -2.75 9.70 19.52
C ARG A 74 -2.27 11.15 19.36
N ASN A 75 -2.22 11.89 20.47
CA ASN A 75 -1.65 13.23 20.56
C ASN A 75 -0.69 13.29 21.76
N ILE A 76 0.48 13.90 21.58
CA ILE A 76 1.50 14.08 22.62
C ILE A 76 2.33 15.35 22.35
N SER A 77 2.82 15.97 23.43
CA SER A 77 3.64 17.18 23.40
C SER A 77 4.91 17.02 24.27
N ILE A 78 6.01 17.64 23.84
CA ILE A 78 7.27 17.65 24.61
C ILE A 78 7.09 18.47 25.90
N SER A 79 7.44 17.87 27.04
CA SER A 79 7.34 18.50 28.36
C SER A 79 8.46 18.05 29.29
N GLY A 80 9.00 18.97 30.10
CA GLY A 80 9.95 18.66 31.17
C GLY A 80 9.29 18.39 32.53
N ASN A 81 7.95 18.46 32.60
CA ASN A 81 7.22 18.16 33.84
C ASN A 81 7.19 16.65 34.08
N VAL A 82 7.61 16.22 35.27
CA VAL A 82 7.64 14.80 35.71
C VAL A 82 6.26 14.13 35.71
N ASN A 83 5.18 14.91 35.77
CA ASN A 83 3.82 14.39 35.71
C ASN A 83 3.26 14.33 34.28
N SER A 84 4.02 14.76 33.27
CA SER A 84 3.55 14.78 31.88
C SER A 84 3.57 13.39 31.24
N GLU A 85 2.67 13.17 30.28
CA GLU A 85 2.63 11.93 29.48
C GLU A 85 3.95 11.67 28.74
N PHE A 86 4.66 12.72 28.34
CA PHE A 86 5.98 12.59 27.73
C PHE A 86 7.03 12.07 28.72
N TYR A 87 7.06 12.59 29.96
CA TYR A 87 7.96 12.06 30.99
C TYR A 87 7.67 10.58 31.27
N LYS A 88 6.39 10.21 31.48
CA LYS A 88 5.99 8.82 31.71
C LYS A 88 6.49 7.89 30.60
N THR A 89 6.32 8.30 29.34
CA THR A 89 6.80 7.55 28.17
C THR A 89 8.32 7.37 28.22
N THR A 90 9.08 8.44 28.46
CA THR A 90 10.55 8.34 28.57
C THR A 90 11.00 7.49 29.75
N SER A 91 10.27 7.49 30.87
CA SER A 91 10.55 6.64 32.02
C SER A 91 10.35 5.16 31.69
N GLN A 92 9.28 4.82 30.98
CA GLN A 92 9.04 3.45 30.50
C GLN A 92 10.16 2.99 29.56
N PHE A 93 10.63 3.85 28.65
CA PHE A 93 11.75 3.54 27.76
C PHE A 93 13.05 3.28 28.53
N VAL A 94 13.36 4.10 29.53
CA VAL A 94 14.54 3.89 30.39
C VAL A 94 14.43 2.58 31.16
N ASN A 95 13.29 2.30 31.78
CA ASN A 95 13.08 1.08 32.55
C ASN A 95 13.19 -0.17 31.66
N GLN A 96 12.66 -0.11 30.44
CA GLN A 96 12.81 -1.20 29.47
C GLN A 96 14.27 -1.39 29.06
N PHE A 97 15.01 -0.31 28.81
CA PHE A 97 16.43 -0.37 28.50
C PHE A 97 17.25 -0.98 29.64
N LEU A 98 16.93 -0.65 30.88
CA LEU A 98 17.60 -1.22 32.06
C LEU A 98 17.33 -2.71 32.24
N SER A 99 16.19 -3.21 31.76
CA SER A 99 15.84 -4.64 31.82
C SER A 99 16.69 -5.51 30.90
N ASP A 100 17.09 -4.97 29.73
CA ASP A 100 18.06 -5.60 28.83
C ASP A 100 18.86 -4.55 28.03
N PRO A 101 19.97 -4.06 28.61
CA PRO A 101 20.82 -3.07 27.96
C PRO A 101 21.55 -3.59 26.73
N THR A 102 21.64 -4.91 26.55
CA THR A 102 22.38 -5.55 25.44
C THR A 102 21.50 -5.89 24.24
N SER A 103 20.17 -5.89 24.41
CA SER A 103 19.21 -6.14 23.34
C SER A 103 19.36 -5.16 22.16
N ASN A 104 18.94 -5.59 20.97
CA ASN A 104 18.74 -4.69 19.83
C ASN A 104 17.30 -4.16 19.76
N ASP A 105 16.59 -4.21 20.89
CA ASP A 105 15.19 -3.84 20.96
C ASP A 105 14.99 -2.35 20.67
N LYS A 106 13.84 -2.04 20.07
CA LYS A 106 13.46 -0.67 19.69
C LYS A 106 12.32 -0.19 20.57
N TYR A 107 12.37 1.06 20.99
CA TYR A 107 11.34 1.74 21.78
C TYR A 107 10.66 2.78 20.90
N ILE A 108 9.37 2.63 20.63
CA ILE A 108 8.65 3.40 19.62
C ILE A 108 7.59 4.25 20.30
N LEU A 109 7.65 5.57 20.12
CA LEU A 109 6.52 6.46 20.35
C LEU A 109 5.68 6.51 19.07
N ALA A 110 4.57 5.78 19.05
CA ALA A 110 3.61 5.81 17.95
C ALA A 110 2.55 6.89 18.19
N THR A 111 2.42 7.79 17.24
CA THR A 111 1.53 8.95 17.31
C THR A 111 0.85 9.24 15.99
N SER A 112 -0.06 10.22 15.95
CA SER A 112 -0.76 10.59 14.71
C SER A 112 -0.31 11.96 14.19
N SER A 113 -0.79 12.33 13.01
CA SER A 113 -0.66 13.68 12.45
C SER A 113 -1.15 14.81 13.37
N THR A 114 -1.94 14.50 14.40
CA THR A 114 -2.45 15.47 15.39
C THR A 114 -1.48 15.80 16.54
N ALA A 115 -0.34 15.11 16.65
CA ALA A 115 0.65 15.39 17.69
C ALA A 115 1.40 16.72 17.46
N SER A 116 2.03 17.24 18.51
CA SER A 116 2.79 18.50 18.41
C SER A 116 3.90 18.39 17.36
N SER A 117 4.14 19.49 16.65
CA SER A 117 5.22 19.57 15.66
C SER A 117 6.60 19.28 16.27
N LYS A 118 6.82 19.63 17.55
CA LYS A 118 8.05 19.32 18.29
C LYS A 118 8.29 17.81 18.44
N VAL A 119 7.23 17.00 18.56
CA VAL A 119 7.35 15.53 18.57
C VAL A 119 7.55 15.00 17.15
N ARG A 120 6.70 15.46 16.21
CA ARG A 120 6.71 14.96 14.82
C ARG A 120 8.03 15.26 14.08
N TYR A 121 8.65 16.40 14.36
CA TYR A 121 9.82 16.91 13.62
C TYR A 121 11.07 17.01 14.48
N ASP A 122 11.08 17.88 15.49
CA ASP A 122 12.31 18.19 16.24
C ASP A 122 12.85 16.92 16.92
N LEU A 123 12.02 16.21 17.69
CA LEU A 123 12.40 14.96 18.36
C LEU A 123 12.82 13.89 17.35
N ARG A 124 12.04 13.71 16.27
CA ARG A 124 12.35 12.72 15.23
C ARG A 124 13.70 13.00 14.58
N LYS A 125 13.97 14.24 14.19
CA LYS A 125 15.26 14.69 13.61
C LYS A 125 16.43 14.44 14.54
N ILE A 126 16.27 14.76 15.83
CA ILE A 126 17.31 14.54 16.85
C ILE A 126 17.65 13.05 16.92
N LEU A 127 16.65 12.19 17.02
CA LEU A 127 16.83 10.74 17.11
C LEU A 127 17.45 10.14 15.83
N GLU A 128 17.04 10.60 14.64
CA GLU A 128 17.68 10.20 13.38
C GLU A 128 19.13 10.67 13.29
N SER A 129 19.42 11.89 13.74
CA SER A 129 20.78 12.42 13.76
C SER A 129 21.72 11.59 14.64
N VAL A 130 21.23 11.13 15.79
CA VAL A 130 21.97 10.22 16.69
C VAL A 130 22.22 8.86 16.03
N ARG A 131 21.24 8.33 15.29
CA ARG A 131 21.41 7.05 14.55
C ARG A 131 22.42 7.14 13.43
N LEU A 132 22.41 8.24 12.68
CA LEU A 132 23.31 8.46 11.53
C LEU A 132 24.75 8.82 11.95
N ASN A 133 24.93 9.49 13.10
CA ASN A 133 26.25 9.89 13.60
C ASN A 133 26.25 9.96 15.15
N ASP A 134 26.48 8.83 15.80
CA ASP A 134 26.40 8.69 17.26
C ASP A 134 27.49 9.43 18.05
N THR A 135 28.63 9.70 17.43
CA THR A 135 29.76 10.40 18.05
C THR A 135 29.61 11.92 17.97
N ASN A 136 29.22 12.42 16.78
CA ASN A 136 29.24 13.85 16.48
C ASN A 136 27.84 14.43 16.15
N PHE A 137 26.72 13.76 16.49
CA PHE A 137 25.38 14.33 16.24
C PHE A 137 25.18 15.71 16.88
N LYS A 138 25.92 16.03 17.95
CA LYS A 138 25.90 17.36 18.61
C LYS A 138 26.52 18.47 17.76
N GLU A 139 27.37 18.10 16.81
CA GLU A 139 27.96 19.02 15.82
C GLU A 139 26.96 19.37 14.71
N ASN A 140 25.88 18.59 14.55
CA ASN A 140 24.78 18.97 13.68
C ASN A 140 24.11 20.22 14.26
N PRO A 141 23.95 21.31 13.47
CA PRO A 141 23.37 22.54 13.98
C PRO A 141 21.92 22.33 14.42
N LEU A 142 21.69 22.40 15.74
CA LEU A 142 20.36 22.40 16.34
C LEU A 142 19.82 23.84 16.47
N ASN A 143 18.58 24.06 16.04
CA ASN A 143 17.88 25.33 16.28
C ASN A 143 17.50 25.47 17.78
N LYS A 144 16.92 26.61 18.19
CA LYS A 144 16.57 26.86 19.60
C LYS A 144 15.53 25.84 20.11
N SER A 145 14.48 25.56 19.33
CA SER A 145 13.48 24.55 19.70
C SER A 145 14.07 23.15 19.80
N GLU A 146 14.91 22.74 18.86
CA GLU A 146 15.60 21.44 18.86
C GLU A 146 16.53 21.31 20.08
N LYS A 147 17.24 22.38 20.46
CA LYS A 147 18.03 22.43 21.71
C LYS A 147 17.14 22.28 22.94
N GLU A 148 16.00 22.96 22.98
CA GLU A 148 15.03 22.84 24.09
C GLU A 148 14.42 21.43 24.17
N VAL A 149 14.06 20.84 23.03
CA VAL A 149 13.52 19.48 22.93
C VAL A 149 14.57 18.47 23.37
N TYR A 150 15.81 18.60 22.90
CA TYR A 150 16.92 17.74 23.33
C TYR A 150 17.22 17.88 24.82
N ALA A 151 17.23 19.11 25.35
CA ALA A 151 17.44 19.34 26.77
C ALA A 151 16.33 18.71 27.62
N LYS A 152 15.06 18.85 27.22
CA LYS A 152 13.93 18.21 27.91
C LYS A 152 13.99 16.68 27.82
N LEU A 153 14.28 16.13 26.63
CA LEU A 153 14.46 14.69 26.45
C LEU A 153 15.59 14.16 27.34
N LYS A 154 16.78 14.79 27.27
CA LYS A 154 17.94 14.41 28.08
C LYS A 154 17.62 14.48 29.57
N ASN A 155 17.03 15.58 30.05
CA ASN A 155 16.65 15.71 31.45
C ASN A 155 15.66 14.61 31.87
N ASN A 156 14.61 14.34 31.09
CA ASN A 156 13.65 13.31 31.42
C ASN A 156 14.27 11.91 31.48
N LEU A 157 15.11 11.56 30.48
CA LEU A 157 15.82 10.27 30.45
C LEU A 157 16.80 10.16 31.61
N SER A 158 17.58 11.21 31.90
CA SER A 158 18.53 11.24 33.01
C SER A 158 17.83 11.14 34.37
N THR A 159 16.75 11.89 34.59
CA THR A 159 15.96 11.82 35.82
C THR A 159 15.32 10.44 35.96
N ALA A 160 14.75 9.87 34.91
CA ALA A 160 14.19 8.52 34.96
C ALA A 160 15.27 7.47 35.27
N TYR A 161 16.44 7.56 34.65
CA TYR A 161 17.55 6.63 34.90
C TYR A 161 18.05 6.73 36.34
N GLN A 162 18.21 7.96 36.84
CA GLN A 162 18.63 8.19 38.22
C GLN A 162 17.58 7.69 39.21
N ASN A 163 16.30 7.87 38.94
CA ASN A 163 15.24 7.35 39.80
C ASN A 163 15.22 5.81 39.86
N SER A 164 15.61 5.14 38.76
CA SER A 164 15.58 3.67 38.67
C SER A 164 16.89 3.00 39.15
N THR A 165 18.03 3.68 39.04
CA THR A 165 19.36 3.10 39.35
C THR A 165 20.06 3.75 40.54
N ASN A 166 19.61 4.93 40.97
CA ASN A 166 20.33 5.86 41.85
C ASN A 166 21.68 6.39 41.29
N GLU A 167 21.96 6.17 40.00
CA GLU A 167 23.19 6.62 39.34
C GLU A 167 22.93 7.71 38.30
N VAL A 168 23.97 8.50 37.99
CA VAL A 168 23.92 9.46 36.88
C VAL A 168 24.19 8.72 35.57
N ILE A 169 23.31 8.88 34.59
CA ILE A 169 23.47 8.23 33.28
C ILE A 169 24.75 8.68 32.58
N ALA A 170 25.63 7.73 32.24
CA ALA A 170 26.80 8.01 31.44
C ALA A 170 26.41 8.40 30.01
N GLU A 171 27.18 9.28 29.36
CA GLU A 171 26.85 9.78 28.02
C GLU A 171 26.81 8.64 26.98
N THR A 172 27.68 7.63 27.11
CA THR A 172 27.68 6.44 26.23
C THR A 172 26.39 5.64 26.34
N ILE A 173 25.85 5.50 27.57
CA ILE A 173 24.57 4.83 27.84
C ILE A 173 23.40 5.65 27.28
N LEU A 174 23.42 6.98 27.49
CA LEU A 174 22.41 7.88 26.95
C LEU A 174 22.34 7.78 25.42
N VAL A 175 23.50 7.80 24.74
CA VAL A 175 23.55 7.66 23.27
C VAL A 175 23.03 6.29 22.83
N SER A 176 23.42 5.21 23.51
CA SER A 176 22.89 3.86 23.23
C SER A 176 21.36 3.80 23.34
N LEU A 177 20.80 4.41 24.39
CA LEU A 177 19.34 4.51 24.58
C LEU A 177 18.69 5.34 23.47
N LEU A 178 19.23 6.52 23.14
CA LEU A 178 18.70 7.38 22.08
C LEU A 178 18.66 6.68 20.71
N LYS A 179 19.67 5.87 20.38
CA LYS A 179 19.69 5.09 19.12
C LYS A 179 18.51 4.12 19.00
N ARG A 180 17.97 3.66 20.13
CA ARG A 180 16.85 2.70 20.21
C ARG A 180 15.48 3.37 20.25
N ILE A 181 15.39 4.69 20.45
CA ILE A 181 14.11 5.41 20.51
C ILE A 181 13.69 5.88 19.11
N TYR A 182 12.47 5.55 18.70
CA TYR A 182 11.86 5.93 17.43
C TYR A 182 10.58 6.72 17.65
N VAL A 183 10.25 7.59 16.68
CA VAL A 183 8.94 8.26 16.61
C VAL A 183 8.29 7.85 15.30
N VAL A 184 7.10 7.28 15.39
CA VAL A 184 6.30 6.79 14.25
C VAL A 184 5.02 7.60 14.16
N ILE A 185 4.69 8.06 12.95
CA ILE A 185 3.41 8.72 12.65
C ILE A 185 2.54 7.70 11.91
N ALA A 186 1.50 7.19 12.56
CA ALA A 186 0.61 6.15 12.03
C ALA A 186 -0.84 6.62 12.07
N ASP A 187 -1.37 7.10 10.96
CA ASP A 187 -2.76 7.55 10.86
C ASP A 187 -3.69 6.36 10.56
N VAL A 188 -3.98 5.53 11.58
CA VAL A 188 -4.83 4.31 11.50
C VAL A 188 -6.33 4.57 11.75
N GLN A 189 -6.75 5.84 11.77
CA GLN A 189 -8.16 6.20 12.02
C GLN A 189 -9.05 5.88 10.82
N GLN A 190 -10.36 5.91 11.06
CA GLN A 190 -11.32 5.59 10.02
C GLN A 190 -11.17 6.50 8.78
N GLY A 191 -11.12 5.90 7.60
CA GLY A 191 -11.09 6.49 6.26
C GLY A 191 -9.76 7.11 5.84
N THR A 192 -8.69 6.92 6.61
CA THR A 192 -7.34 7.32 6.21
C THR A 192 -6.80 6.37 5.13
N PRO A 193 -5.76 6.78 4.36
CA PRO A 193 -5.14 5.90 3.35
C PRO A 193 -4.64 4.57 3.94
N LEU A 194 -4.11 4.58 5.16
CA LEU A 194 -3.63 3.37 5.84
C LEU A 194 -4.78 2.40 6.16
N GLU A 195 -5.93 2.88 6.65
CA GLU A 195 -7.11 2.01 6.83
C GLU A 195 -7.60 1.49 5.47
N GLY A 196 -7.65 2.33 4.43
CA GLY A 196 -8.02 1.92 3.08
C GLY A 196 -7.14 0.80 2.51
N ALA A 197 -5.82 0.89 2.73
CA ALA A 197 -4.88 -0.16 2.37
C ALA A 197 -5.18 -1.47 3.12
N ILE A 198 -5.38 -1.42 4.45
CA ILE A 198 -5.73 -2.58 5.27
C ILE A 198 -7.02 -3.25 4.78
N LEU A 199 -8.06 -2.45 4.54
CA LEU A 199 -9.36 -2.96 4.05
C LEU A 199 -9.22 -3.61 2.67
N THR A 200 -8.34 -3.11 1.82
CA THR A 200 -8.03 -3.73 0.53
C THR A 200 -7.40 -5.11 0.73
N VAL A 201 -6.43 -5.25 1.64
CA VAL A 201 -5.85 -6.58 1.94
C VAL A 201 -6.87 -7.53 2.55
N LEU A 202 -7.73 -7.05 3.45
CA LEU A 202 -8.76 -7.88 4.08
C LEU A 202 -9.85 -8.29 3.08
N SER A 203 -10.19 -7.41 2.14
CA SER A 203 -11.16 -7.72 1.08
C SER A 203 -10.75 -8.95 0.28
N ALA A 204 -9.46 -9.09 0.01
CA ALA A 204 -8.90 -10.20 -0.74
C ALA A 204 -9.04 -11.58 -0.07
N ARG A 205 -9.26 -11.64 1.26
CA ARG A 205 -9.16 -12.89 2.04
C ARG A 205 -10.35 -13.17 2.95
N SER A 206 -11.25 -12.21 3.11
CA SER A 206 -12.31 -12.29 4.11
C SER A 206 -13.61 -12.85 3.54
N LYS A 207 -14.17 -13.85 4.23
CA LYS A 207 -15.52 -14.38 4.01
C LYS A 207 -16.64 -13.44 4.47
N VAL A 208 -16.27 -12.31 5.10
CA VAL A 208 -17.19 -11.30 5.61
C VAL A 208 -16.75 -9.94 5.12
N LYS A 209 -17.60 -8.93 5.30
CA LYS A 209 -17.23 -7.55 4.94
C LYS A 209 -15.91 -7.15 5.62
N PRO A 210 -14.92 -6.61 4.87
CA PRO A 210 -13.61 -6.25 5.40
C PRO A 210 -13.67 -5.31 6.61
N GLU A 211 -14.61 -4.38 6.58
CA GLU A 211 -14.85 -3.43 7.68
C GLU A 211 -15.29 -4.16 8.96
N LEU A 212 -16.08 -5.23 8.82
CA LEU A 212 -16.51 -6.05 9.96
C LEU A 212 -15.35 -6.88 10.50
N LEU A 213 -14.53 -7.50 9.63
CA LEU A 213 -13.37 -8.26 10.07
C LEU A 213 -12.36 -7.35 10.79
N PHE A 214 -12.10 -6.16 10.25
CA PHE A 214 -11.23 -5.18 10.91
C PHE A 214 -11.82 -4.72 12.24
N SER A 215 -13.12 -4.45 12.30
CA SER A 215 -13.82 -4.08 13.55
C SER A 215 -13.76 -5.18 14.62
N ILE A 216 -13.90 -6.45 14.22
CA ILE A 216 -13.74 -7.61 15.11
C ILE A 216 -12.30 -7.73 15.58
N THR A 217 -11.32 -7.44 14.72
CA THR A 217 -9.89 -7.44 15.07
C THR A 217 -9.56 -6.33 16.08
N ILE A 218 -10.12 -5.13 15.91
CA ILE A 218 -10.04 -4.04 16.91
C ILE A 218 -10.64 -4.48 18.25
N SER A 219 -11.80 -5.15 18.21
CA SER A 219 -12.46 -5.67 19.41
C SER A 219 -11.63 -6.77 20.09
N LEU A 220 -10.97 -7.62 19.31
CA LEU A 220 -10.04 -8.64 19.81
C LEU A 220 -8.82 -8.01 20.47
N ALA A 221 -8.20 -7.00 19.84
CA ALA A 221 -7.09 -6.26 20.40
C ALA A 221 -7.48 -5.65 21.77
N LEU A 222 -8.66 -5.03 21.85
CA LEU A 222 -9.18 -4.48 23.10
C LEU A 222 -9.36 -5.56 24.18
N SER A 223 -9.90 -6.72 23.81
CA SER A 223 -10.06 -7.84 24.73
C SER A 223 -8.70 -8.34 25.24
N LEU A 224 -7.72 -8.52 24.35
CA LEU A 224 -6.37 -8.98 24.71
C LEU A 224 -5.67 -7.98 25.63
N ALA A 225 -5.79 -6.68 25.34
CA ALA A 225 -5.27 -5.62 26.19
C ALA A 225 -5.92 -5.62 27.58
N SER A 226 -7.25 -5.71 27.66
CA SER A 226 -7.95 -5.74 28.95
C SER A 226 -7.55 -6.94 29.83
N GLN A 227 -7.09 -8.03 29.22
CA GLN A 227 -6.67 -9.26 29.89
C GLN A 227 -5.15 -9.38 30.03
N ARG A 228 -4.38 -8.41 29.54
CA ARG A 228 -2.90 -8.42 29.52
C ARG A 228 -2.31 -9.65 28.84
N GLN A 229 -2.90 -10.03 27.71
CA GLN A 229 -2.53 -11.25 26.98
C GLN A 229 -1.63 -10.95 25.79
N SER A 230 -0.93 -11.99 25.35
CA SER A 230 -0.28 -12.02 24.06
C SER A 230 -0.95 -13.02 23.13
N ILE A 231 -0.79 -12.79 21.83
CA ILE A 231 -1.29 -13.66 20.78
C ILE A 231 -0.22 -13.82 19.71
N ASN A 232 0.05 -15.06 19.34
CA ASN A 232 0.89 -15.40 18.19
C ASN A 232 0.00 -15.73 16.98
N LYS A 233 0.62 -15.99 15.83
CA LYS A 233 -0.09 -16.34 14.59
C LYS A 233 -1.14 -17.44 14.78
N ARG A 234 -0.76 -18.57 15.38
CA ARG A 234 -1.67 -19.70 15.64
C ARG A 234 -2.87 -19.28 16.51
N GLY A 235 -2.63 -18.42 17.49
CA GLY A 235 -3.66 -17.87 18.35
C GLY A 235 -4.65 -17.01 17.58
N ILE A 236 -4.18 -16.08 16.74
CA ILE A 236 -5.07 -15.21 15.96
C ILE A 236 -5.83 -16.00 14.90
N GLU A 237 -5.18 -16.97 14.25
CA GLU A 237 -5.83 -17.91 13.32
C GLU A 237 -6.99 -18.64 14.02
N SER A 238 -6.80 -19.15 15.24
CA SER A 238 -7.87 -19.84 15.98
C SER A 238 -9.11 -18.97 16.23
N LYS A 239 -8.93 -17.64 16.30
CA LYS A 239 -10.01 -16.67 16.51
C LYS A 239 -10.63 -16.20 15.20
N LEU A 240 -9.81 -15.85 14.22
CA LEU A 240 -10.21 -15.11 13.03
C LEU A 240 -10.19 -15.93 11.73
N ALA A 241 -9.47 -17.05 11.66
CA ALA A 241 -9.36 -17.83 10.41
C ALA A 241 -10.71 -18.37 9.91
N ARG A 242 -11.72 -18.52 10.79
CA ARG A 242 -13.08 -18.87 10.36
C ARG A 242 -13.72 -17.83 9.43
N TYR A 243 -13.27 -16.58 9.52
CA TYR A 243 -13.71 -15.45 8.68
C TYR A 243 -12.76 -15.22 7.50
N LEU A 244 -11.73 -16.05 7.35
CA LEU A 244 -10.80 -16.03 6.24
C LEU A 244 -10.97 -17.28 5.39
N ASP A 245 -10.57 -17.20 4.13
CA ASP A 245 -10.45 -18.38 3.28
C ASP A 245 -9.30 -19.28 3.75
N PRO A 246 -9.45 -20.62 3.65
CA PRO A 246 -8.44 -21.56 4.15
C PRO A 246 -7.12 -21.37 3.41
N ILE A 247 -6.04 -21.19 4.15
CA ILE A 247 -4.68 -21.12 3.60
C ILE A 247 -4.26 -22.55 3.23
N SER A 248 -4.02 -22.83 1.94
CA SER A 248 -3.37 -24.08 1.54
C SER A 248 -1.90 -24.05 1.98
N LEU A 249 -1.47 -25.05 2.74
CA LEU A 249 -0.17 -25.12 3.44
C LEU A 249 1.09 -25.19 2.54
N GLU A 250 0.97 -25.06 1.22
CA GLU A 250 2.09 -25.19 0.27
C GLU A 250 2.63 -23.87 -0.33
N ASN A 251 2.14 -22.68 0.03
CA ASN A 251 2.65 -21.45 -0.58
C ASN A 251 3.20 -20.43 0.44
N LYS A 252 4.51 -20.47 0.65
CA LYS A 252 5.27 -19.45 1.40
C LYS A 252 5.62 -18.21 0.53
N LEU A 253 4.67 -17.73 -0.27
CA LEU A 253 4.84 -16.57 -1.13
C LEU A 253 3.54 -15.75 -1.24
N THR A 254 3.55 -14.60 -0.56
CA THR A 254 2.90 -13.31 -0.86
C THR A 254 1.37 -13.28 -1.03
N VAL A 255 0.75 -12.23 -0.47
CA VAL A 255 -0.68 -11.85 -0.49
C VAL A 255 -1.44 -12.19 -1.79
N GLU A 256 -0.79 -12.14 -2.96
CA GLU A 256 -1.36 -12.48 -4.27
C GLU A 256 -1.80 -13.95 -4.43
N LYS A 257 -1.02 -14.92 -3.92
CA LYS A 257 -1.37 -16.35 -4.00
C LYS A 257 -2.52 -16.71 -3.07
N ASP A 258 -2.68 -15.97 -1.98
CA ASP A 258 -3.77 -16.16 -1.00
C ASP A 258 -5.13 -15.63 -1.50
N MET A 259 -5.17 -14.83 -2.58
CA MET A 259 -6.41 -14.36 -3.21
C MET A 259 -7.05 -15.39 -4.15
N LEU A 260 -6.34 -16.51 -4.37
CA LEU A 260 -6.61 -17.48 -5.43
C LEU A 260 -6.81 -18.88 -4.85
N ASN A 261 -8.02 -19.41 -4.92
CA ASN A 261 -8.20 -20.85 -4.77
C ASN A 261 -8.00 -21.49 -6.15
N VAL A 262 -6.91 -22.24 -6.33
CA VAL A 262 -6.71 -23.01 -7.56
C VAL A 262 -7.50 -24.32 -7.43
N GLU A 263 -8.49 -24.52 -8.28
CA GLU A 263 -9.16 -25.81 -8.40
C GLU A 263 -8.38 -26.69 -9.38
N PHE A 264 -7.76 -27.73 -8.83
CA PHE A 264 -7.24 -28.85 -9.60
C PHE A 264 -8.28 -29.96 -9.67
N ASP A 265 -8.33 -30.65 -10.80
CA ASP A 265 -9.07 -31.90 -10.93
C ASP A 265 -8.20 -33.04 -10.35
N GLY A 266 -8.09 -33.09 -9.01
CA GLY A 266 -7.19 -33.99 -8.27
C GLY A 266 -6.24 -33.26 -7.31
N SER A 267 -5.44 -33.99 -6.53
CA SER A 267 -4.49 -33.40 -5.55
C SER A 267 -3.16 -32.94 -6.16
N ASN A 268 -2.92 -33.16 -7.46
CA ASN A 268 -1.65 -32.94 -8.15
C ASN A 268 -1.87 -32.40 -9.57
N ILE A 269 -0.87 -31.71 -10.13
CA ILE A 269 -0.89 -31.22 -11.52
C ILE A 269 -0.82 -32.42 -12.49
N PRO A 270 -1.87 -32.72 -13.28
CA PRO A 270 -1.83 -33.85 -14.20
C PRO A 270 -0.75 -33.62 -15.26
N SER A 271 0.18 -34.55 -15.40
CA SER A 271 1.41 -34.41 -16.21
C SER A 271 1.71 -35.62 -17.10
N ASP A 272 0.82 -36.60 -17.10
CA ASP A 272 0.88 -37.86 -17.85
C ASP A 272 0.43 -37.70 -19.31
N GLN A 273 -0.62 -36.89 -19.52
CA GLN A 273 -1.28 -36.77 -20.81
C GLN A 273 -1.62 -35.33 -21.20
N ASP A 274 -1.81 -35.15 -22.50
CA ASP A 274 -2.46 -34.00 -23.12
C ASP A 274 -3.79 -34.47 -23.72
N VAL A 275 -4.86 -33.72 -23.45
CA VAL A 275 -6.15 -33.90 -24.11
C VAL A 275 -6.32 -32.72 -25.07
N LEU A 276 -6.45 -33.02 -26.36
CA LEU A 276 -6.54 -32.05 -27.43
C LEU A 276 -7.92 -32.09 -28.07
N LEU A 277 -8.54 -30.92 -28.23
CA LEU A 277 -9.62 -30.70 -29.18
C LEU A 277 -9.01 -30.13 -30.46
N VAL A 278 -9.18 -30.84 -31.58
CA VAL A 278 -8.57 -30.49 -32.87
C VAL A 278 -9.60 -30.48 -33.99
N ASP A 279 -9.27 -29.81 -35.10
CA ASP A 279 -10.02 -29.95 -36.35
C ASP A 279 -9.99 -31.43 -36.80
N SER A 280 -11.15 -31.95 -37.20
CA SER A 280 -11.27 -33.34 -37.61
C SER A 280 -10.55 -33.61 -38.94
N ILE A 281 -9.82 -34.72 -39.00
CA ILE A 281 -9.30 -35.27 -40.26
C ILE A 281 -10.26 -36.30 -40.88
N LEU A 282 -11.35 -36.62 -40.19
CA LEU A 282 -12.39 -37.55 -40.62
C LEU A 282 -13.52 -36.77 -41.30
N ASN A 283 -13.92 -37.18 -42.50
CA ASN A 283 -14.96 -36.50 -43.28
C ASN A 283 -16.35 -36.46 -42.61
N GLU A 284 -16.58 -37.32 -41.61
CA GLU A 284 -17.89 -37.47 -40.95
C GLU A 284 -18.01 -36.69 -39.63
N ALA A 285 -16.94 -36.02 -39.19
CA ALA A 285 -16.89 -35.24 -37.96
C ALA A 285 -16.30 -33.85 -38.22
N ASP A 286 -16.74 -32.85 -37.46
CA ASP A 286 -16.20 -31.50 -37.52
C ASP A 286 -14.95 -31.38 -36.62
N TYR A 287 -14.97 -32.03 -35.45
CA TYR A 287 -13.89 -31.98 -34.46
C TYR A 287 -13.54 -33.36 -33.92
N MET A 288 -12.32 -33.49 -33.40
CA MET A 288 -11.86 -34.69 -32.68
C MET A 288 -11.31 -34.33 -31.30
N ILE A 289 -11.60 -35.17 -30.31
CA ILE A 289 -10.92 -35.15 -29.01
C ILE A 289 -9.91 -36.29 -28.99
N ILE A 290 -8.64 -35.98 -28.74
CA ILE A 290 -7.52 -36.93 -28.78
C ILE A 290 -6.77 -36.87 -27.45
N THR A 291 -6.42 -38.03 -26.91
CA THR A 291 -5.49 -38.15 -25.78
C THR A 291 -4.10 -38.55 -26.25
N LEU A 292 -3.08 -37.81 -25.83
CA LEU A 292 -1.68 -38.10 -26.10
C LEU A 292 -0.91 -38.27 -24.79
N PHE A 293 -0.18 -39.37 -24.65
CA PHE A 293 0.82 -39.49 -23.58
C PHE A 293 1.96 -38.50 -23.83
N ARG A 294 2.41 -37.81 -22.78
CA ARG A 294 3.42 -36.75 -22.92
C ARG A 294 4.82 -37.29 -23.18
N PHE A 295 5.18 -38.43 -22.56
CA PHE A 295 6.55 -38.95 -22.57
C PHE A 295 6.65 -40.34 -23.22
N ASP A 296 7.72 -40.57 -23.98
CA ASP A 296 8.15 -41.92 -24.36
C ASP A 296 8.91 -42.62 -23.22
N ASP A 297 9.29 -43.88 -23.43
CA ASP A 297 10.00 -44.69 -22.43
C ASP A 297 11.42 -44.16 -22.12
N ALA A 298 11.95 -43.26 -22.96
CA ALA A 298 13.21 -42.57 -22.77
C ALA A 298 13.06 -41.18 -22.14
N GLY A 299 11.83 -40.74 -21.85
CA GLY A 299 11.53 -39.45 -21.26
C GLY A 299 11.46 -38.28 -22.25
N ASN A 300 11.49 -38.54 -23.57
CA ASN A 300 11.32 -37.49 -24.57
C ASN A 300 9.85 -37.13 -24.73
N LYS A 301 9.57 -35.86 -25.04
CA LYS A 301 8.21 -35.40 -25.35
C LYS A 301 7.73 -36.00 -26.66
N ARG A 302 6.54 -36.63 -26.66
CA ARG A 302 5.96 -37.26 -27.86
C ARG A 302 5.37 -36.24 -28.82
N ALA A 303 4.88 -35.11 -28.34
CA ALA A 303 4.29 -34.07 -29.19
C ALA A 303 5.07 -32.78 -29.10
N GLN A 304 5.10 -32.03 -30.20
CA GLN A 304 5.63 -30.67 -30.26
C GLN A 304 4.49 -29.70 -30.58
N PHE A 305 4.48 -28.55 -29.91
CA PHE A 305 3.46 -27.52 -30.08
C PHE A 305 4.11 -26.23 -30.58
N TYR A 306 3.52 -25.64 -31.61
CA TYR A 306 3.95 -24.37 -32.19
C TYR A 306 2.79 -23.70 -32.92
N GLY A 307 2.67 -22.37 -32.83
CA GLY A 307 1.51 -21.65 -33.36
C GLY A 307 0.20 -22.21 -32.80
N ASP A 308 -0.70 -22.65 -33.68
CA ASP A 308 -1.94 -23.35 -33.30
C ASP A 308 -1.88 -24.85 -33.67
N THR A 309 -0.68 -25.44 -33.73
CA THR A 309 -0.45 -26.78 -34.27
C THR A 309 0.19 -27.72 -33.26
N CYS A 310 -0.27 -28.97 -33.26
CA CYS A 310 0.37 -30.10 -32.59
C CYS A 310 1.00 -31.03 -33.63
N LYS A 311 2.29 -31.31 -33.49
CA LYS A 311 3.03 -32.27 -34.33
C LYS A 311 3.38 -33.52 -33.55
N THR A 312 2.94 -34.66 -34.08
CA THR A 312 3.16 -36.00 -33.51
C THR A 312 4.53 -36.58 -33.90
N PRO A 313 5.02 -37.66 -33.26
CA PRO A 313 6.28 -38.31 -33.64
C PRO A 313 6.28 -38.81 -35.09
N ASN A 314 5.10 -39.19 -35.59
CA ASN A 314 4.91 -39.70 -36.95
C ASN A 314 4.84 -38.59 -38.00
N GLY A 315 5.02 -37.32 -37.60
CA GLY A 315 5.00 -36.16 -38.50
C GLY A 315 3.60 -35.67 -38.88
N ILE A 316 2.54 -36.24 -38.31
CA ILE A 316 1.17 -35.75 -38.50
C ILE A 316 0.99 -34.46 -37.72
N GLU A 317 0.39 -33.46 -38.36
CA GLU A 317 0.10 -32.15 -37.81
C GLU A 317 -1.40 -31.95 -37.67
N TRP A 318 -1.82 -31.53 -36.47
CA TRP A 318 -3.21 -31.23 -36.16
C TRP A 318 -3.35 -29.77 -35.76
N LYS A 319 -4.38 -29.11 -36.29
CA LYS A 319 -4.75 -27.77 -35.85
C LYS A 319 -5.53 -27.86 -34.55
N VAL A 320 -4.93 -27.32 -33.50
CA VAL A 320 -5.45 -27.33 -32.14
C VAL A 320 -6.49 -26.22 -32.00
N ILE A 321 -7.65 -26.56 -31.45
CA ILE A 321 -8.69 -25.62 -31.05
C ILE A 321 -8.57 -25.34 -29.55
N HIS A 322 -8.28 -26.37 -28.77
CA HIS A 322 -8.05 -26.26 -27.33
C HIS A 322 -7.20 -27.41 -26.81
N ARG A 323 -6.32 -27.14 -25.83
CA ARG A 323 -5.49 -28.12 -25.14
C ARG A 323 -5.76 -28.07 -23.64
N ALA A 324 -5.98 -29.22 -23.03
CA ALA A 324 -6.15 -29.34 -21.59
C ALA A 324 -5.37 -30.52 -21.03
N ALA A 325 -5.12 -30.49 -19.73
CA ALA A 325 -4.52 -31.60 -19.01
C ALA A 325 -5.48 -32.78 -18.83
N THR A 326 -6.80 -32.53 -18.88
CA THR A 326 -7.85 -33.54 -18.63
C THR A 326 -9.05 -33.38 -19.57
N TYR A 327 -9.85 -34.44 -19.69
CA TYR A 327 -11.14 -34.39 -20.40
C TYR A 327 -12.12 -33.40 -19.78
N ALA A 328 -12.11 -33.23 -18.46
CA ALA A 328 -12.94 -32.23 -17.79
C ALA A 328 -12.61 -30.81 -18.25
N GLY A 329 -11.33 -30.52 -18.53
CA GLY A 329 -10.92 -29.24 -19.12
C GLY A 329 -11.51 -29.02 -20.52
N ILE A 330 -11.47 -30.04 -21.39
CA ILE A 330 -12.09 -29.98 -22.72
C ILE A 330 -13.61 -29.81 -22.63
N HIS A 331 -14.27 -30.58 -21.76
CA HIS A 331 -15.72 -30.51 -21.55
C HIS A 331 -16.14 -29.10 -21.16
N ARG A 332 -15.44 -28.49 -20.19
CA ARG A 332 -15.71 -27.13 -19.73
C ARG A 332 -15.58 -26.10 -20.86
N PHE A 333 -14.55 -26.23 -21.71
CA PHE A 333 -14.36 -25.33 -22.85
C PHE A 333 -15.52 -25.43 -23.86
N ILE A 334 -16.03 -26.64 -24.09
CA ILE A 334 -17.19 -26.86 -24.97
C ILE A 334 -18.45 -26.22 -24.37
N GLU A 335 -18.68 -26.39 -23.06
CA GLU A 335 -19.82 -25.79 -22.35
C GLU A 335 -19.79 -24.25 -22.32
N GLU A 336 -18.60 -23.66 -22.21
CA GLU A 336 -18.43 -22.19 -22.25
C GLU A 336 -18.64 -21.60 -23.67
N LYS A 337 -18.64 -22.43 -24.72
CA LYS A 337 -18.77 -21.99 -26.12
C LYS A 337 -19.84 -22.76 -26.89
N PRO A 338 -21.11 -22.74 -26.46
CA PRO A 338 -22.18 -23.50 -27.11
C PRO A 338 -22.36 -23.11 -28.59
N ASP A 339 -22.17 -21.83 -28.92
CA ASP A 339 -22.30 -21.31 -30.28
C ASP A 339 -21.31 -21.95 -31.28
N LEU A 340 -20.15 -22.42 -30.81
CA LEU A 340 -19.14 -23.04 -31.66
C LEU A 340 -19.44 -24.52 -31.98
N PHE A 341 -20.19 -25.19 -31.11
CA PHE A 341 -20.40 -26.65 -31.15
C PHE A 341 -21.85 -27.07 -31.40
N THR A 342 -22.80 -26.15 -31.40
CA THR A 342 -24.19 -26.43 -31.76
C THR A 342 -24.27 -27.03 -33.16
N ASP A 343 -24.95 -28.17 -33.29
CA ASP A 343 -25.09 -28.95 -34.54
C ASP A 343 -23.79 -29.51 -35.14
N LYS A 344 -22.69 -29.54 -34.36
CA LYS A 344 -21.39 -30.09 -34.77
C LYS A 344 -21.19 -31.51 -34.30
N LYS A 345 -20.50 -32.33 -35.10
CA LYS A 345 -20.14 -33.70 -34.74
C LYS A 345 -18.73 -33.75 -34.17
N VAL A 346 -18.61 -34.21 -32.91
CA VAL A 346 -17.34 -34.41 -32.23
C VAL A 346 -17.09 -35.90 -32.04
N VAL A 347 -15.93 -36.39 -32.48
CA VAL A 347 -15.50 -37.79 -32.29
C VAL A 347 -14.44 -37.85 -31.20
N ILE A 348 -14.54 -38.83 -30.31
CA ILE A 348 -13.55 -39.07 -29.25
C ILE A 348 -12.68 -40.25 -29.67
N LEU A 349 -11.36 -40.05 -29.68
CA LEU A 349 -10.37 -41.10 -29.88
C LEU A 349 -9.73 -41.45 -28.55
N GLU A 350 -10.25 -42.50 -27.91
CA GLU A 350 -9.72 -43.00 -26.65
C GLU A 350 -8.40 -43.75 -26.85
N PRO A 351 -7.44 -43.62 -25.91
CA PRO A 351 -6.23 -44.42 -25.93
C PRO A 351 -6.53 -45.91 -25.67
N ALA A 352 -5.70 -46.81 -26.19
CA ALA A 352 -5.85 -48.25 -25.98
C ALA A 352 -5.78 -48.61 -24.47
N ALA A 353 -6.65 -49.52 -24.03
CA ALA A 353 -6.95 -49.80 -22.62
C ALA A 353 -5.78 -50.33 -21.75
N ASP A 354 -4.64 -50.67 -22.33
CA ASP A 354 -3.53 -51.40 -21.66
C ASP A 354 -2.27 -50.54 -21.38
N THR A 355 -2.40 -49.21 -21.31
CA THR A 355 -1.23 -48.33 -21.10
C THR A 355 -1.19 -47.79 -19.67
N GLU A 356 -0.18 -48.14 -18.88
CA GLU A 356 0.00 -47.63 -17.51
C GLU A 356 0.08 -46.10 -17.48
N LEU A 357 -0.83 -45.47 -16.74
CA LEU A 357 -1.06 -44.01 -16.68
C LEU A 357 -0.03 -43.21 -15.85
N SER A 358 1.12 -43.78 -15.47
CA SER A 358 2.10 -43.04 -14.68
C SER A 358 3.53 -43.53 -14.87
N SER A 359 4.32 -42.81 -15.68
CA SER A 359 5.77 -43.01 -15.76
C SER A 359 6.52 -42.19 -14.71
N SER A 360 7.72 -42.62 -14.32
CA SER A 360 8.62 -41.87 -13.44
C SER A 360 8.94 -40.47 -14.00
N PHE A 361 8.99 -40.32 -15.33
CA PHE A 361 9.14 -39.03 -16.01
C PHE A 361 7.94 -38.11 -15.77
N SER A 362 6.71 -38.63 -15.78
CA SER A 362 5.50 -37.84 -15.54
C SER A 362 5.48 -37.29 -14.10
N LEU A 363 5.90 -38.11 -13.13
CA LEU A 363 6.04 -37.69 -11.72
C LEU A 363 7.14 -36.64 -11.55
N ALA A 364 8.30 -36.83 -12.19
CA ALA A 364 9.38 -35.85 -12.14
C ALA A 364 8.98 -34.52 -12.80
N TYR A 365 8.24 -34.58 -13.91
CA TYR A 365 7.74 -33.40 -14.61
C TYR A 365 6.65 -32.67 -13.80
N GLN A 366 5.80 -33.40 -13.09
CA GLN A 366 4.85 -32.81 -12.15
C GLN A 366 5.55 -31.98 -11.07
N GLU A 367 6.62 -32.52 -10.47
CA GLU A 367 7.42 -31.78 -9.48
C GLU A 367 8.12 -30.56 -10.10
N LEU A 368 8.57 -30.65 -11.36
CA LEU A 368 9.07 -29.49 -12.11
C LEU A 368 7.98 -28.41 -12.26
N CYS A 369 6.77 -28.78 -12.68
CA CYS A 369 5.64 -27.85 -12.82
C CYS A 369 5.30 -27.17 -11.49
N LYS A 370 5.23 -27.92 -10.38
CA LYS A 370 5.04 -27.36 -9.04
C LYS A 370 6.14 -26.35 -8.72
N SER A 371 7.40 -26.71 -8.93
CA SER A 371 8.53 -25.83 -8.65
C SER A 371 8.50 -24.54 -9.48
N VAL A 372 8.12 -24.62 -10.76
CA VAL A 372 7.99 -23.43 -11.63
C VAL A 372 6.85 -22.53 -11.16
N LEU A 373 5.69 -23.10 -10.82
CA LEU A 373 4.54 -22.36 -10.29
C LEU A 373 4.84 -21.72 -8.93
N GLU A 374 5.55 -22.41 -8.06
CA GLU A 374 5.99 -21.91 -6.76
C GLU A 374 6.93 -20.71 -6.91
N ARG A 375 7.88 -20.77 -7.86
CA ARG A 375 8.83 -19.69 -8.14
C ARG A 375 8.23 -18.49 -8.88
N ASN A 376 7.02 -18.61 -9.43
CA ASN A 376 6.34 -17.48 -10.07
C ASN A 376 5.89 -16.46 -9.01
N THR A 377 6.59 -15.33 -8.94
CA THR A 377 6.33 -14.22 -7.99
C THR A 377 5.31 -13.20 -8.50
N GLN A 378 4.81 -13.38 -9.73
CA GLN A 378 3.84 -12.49 -10.40
C GLN A 378 2.65 -13.31 -10.91
N ILE A 379 2.10 -14.19 -10.06
CA ILE A 379 1.06 -15.15 -10.46
C ILE A 379 -0.21 -14.46 -11.00
N LEU A 380 -0.52 -13.26 -10.49
CA LEU A 380 -1.65 -12.46 -10.93
C LEU A 380 -1.37 -11.65 -12.21
N GLN A 381 -0.19 -11.73 -12.81
CA GLN A 381 0.05 -11.15 -14.12
C GLN A 381 -0.23 -12.20 -15.19
N CYS A 382 -0.99 -11.81 -16.22
CA CYS A 382 -1.26 -12.70 -17.33
C CYS A 382 0.04 -13.05 -18.06
N LEU A 383 0.31 -14.35 -18.24
CA LEU A 383 1.51 -14.82 -18.95
C LEU A 383 1.61 -14.33 -20.41
N HIS A 384 0.50 -13.95 -21.04
CA HIS A 384 0.50 -13.49 -22.43
C HIS A 384 0.52 -11.99 -22.59
N CYS A 385 -0.40 -11.26 -21.95
CA CYS A 385 -0.53 -9.81 -22.15
C CYS A 385 0.20 -8.97 -21.09
N GLY A 386 0.58 -9.57 -19.96
CA GLY A 386 1.21 -8.87 -18.84
C GLY A 386 0.26 -8.04 -17.96
N ASP A 387 -0.99 -7.82 -18.37
CA ASP A 387 -2.00 -7.14 -17.54
C ASP A 387 -2.38 -8.03 -16.33
N PHE A 388 -2.85 -7.39 -15.25
CA PHE A 388 -3.25 -8.10 -14.04
C PHE A 388 -4.57 -8.87 -14.20
N ILE A 389 -4.66 -9.98 -13.49
CA ILE A 389 -5.81 -10.86 -13.39
C ILE A 389 -6.67 -10.42 -12.21
N SER A 390 -7.96 -10.22 -12.49
CA SER A 390 -8.98 -9.88 -11.50
C SER A 390 -10.30 -10.60 -11.80
N GLU A 391 -10.23 -11.74 -12.49
CA GLU A 391 -11.38 -12.52 -12.94
C GLU A 391 -11.46 -13.80 -12.11
N SER A 392 -12.65 -14.14 -11.60
CA SER A 392 -12.85 -15.30 -10.71
C SER A 392 -12.74 -16.66 -11.40
N SER A 393 -12.45 -16.72 -12.69
CA SER A 393 -12.38 -17.98 -13.46
C SER A 393 -11.29 -17.97 -14.52
N SER A 394 -10.19 -17.27 -14.26
CA SER A 394 -9.04 -17.27 -15.17
C SER A 394 -8.40 -18.65 -15.30
N PRO A 395 -8.03 -19.09 -16.52
CA PRO A 395 -7.28 -20.31 -16.72
C PRO A 395 -5.89 -20.27 -16.09
N LEU A 396 -5.56 -21.34 -15.37
CA LEU A 396 -4.19 -21.68 -15.02
C LEU A 396 -3.64 -22.57 -16.13
N ILE A 397 -2.54 -22.13 -16.74
CA ILE A 397 -1.96 -22.79 -17.91
C ILE A 397 -0.50 -23.18 -17.69
N GLU A 398 -0.07 -24.18 -18.45
CA GLU A 398 1.32 -24.50 -18.73
C GLU A 398 1.66 -24.06 -20.17
N ILE A 399 2.67 -23.21 -20.32
CA ILE A 399 3.29 -22.90 -21.61
C ILE A 399 4.37 -23.96 -21.85
N ASP A 400 4.05 -24.90 -22.73
CA ASP A 400 4.94 -25.98 -23.17
C ASP A 400 4.93 -26.07 -24.71
N GLN A 401 5.76 -25.24 -25.33
CA GLN A 401 5.87 -25.07 -26.78
C GLN A 401 7.32 -24.84 -27.21
N THR A 402 7.64 -25.09 -28.49
CA THR A 402 9.03 -25.09 -28.98
C THR A 402 9.73 -23.73 -28.91
N ASP A 403 8.97 -22.64 -29.05
CA ASP A 403 9.51 -21.27 -29.16
C ASP A 403 9.31 -20.43 -27.88
N ALA A 404 9.07 -21.05 -26.73
CA ALA A 404 8.97 -20.34 -25.46
C ALA A 404 9.53 -21.12 -24.28
N ASP A 405 9.96 -20.38 -23.26
CA ASP A 405 10.41 -20.95 -22.00
C ASP A 405 9.24 -21.61 -21.25
N HIS A 406 9.52 -22.77 -20.65
CA HIS A 406 8.55 -23.50 -19.84
C HIS A 406 8.08 -22.64 -18.66
N SER A 407 6.80 -22.27 -18.68
CA SER A 407 6.21 -21.32 -17.73
C SER A 407 4.84 -21.79 -17.26
N LEU A 408 4.51 -21.52 -15.99
CA LEU A 408 3.20 -21.81 -15.42
C LEU A 408 2.62 -20.57 -14.73
N GLY A 409 1.32 -20.33 -14.94
CA GLY A 409 0.67 -19.12 -14.44
C GLY A 409 -0.69 -18.88 -15.05
N LEU A 410 -1.28 -17.75 -14.70
CA LEU A 410 -2.64 -17.39 -15.10
C LEU A 410 -2.67 -16.65 -16.44
N VAL A 411 -3.80 -16.75 -17.12
CA VAL A 411 -4.12 -15.92 -18.29
C VAL A 411 -5.55 -15.41 -18.21
N HIS A 412 -5.84 -14.24 -18.79
CA HIS A 412 -7.24 -13.82 -18.97
C HIS A 412 -7.96 -14.82 -19.87
N LYS A 413 -9.27 -15.00 -19.69
CA LYS A 413 -10.05 -15.86 -20.60
C LYS A 413 -9.90 -15.47 -22.06
N SER A 414 -9.80 -14.16 -22.33
CA SER A 414 -9.62 -13.62 -23.68
C SER A 414 -8.19 -13.77 -24.23
N CYS A 415 -7.20 -14.03 -23.38
CA CYS A 415 -5.79 -14.19 -23.79
C CYS A 415 -5.40 -15.65 -24.01
N LEU A 416 -6.29 -16.60 -23.68
CA LEU A 416 -6.04 -18.03 -23.82
C LEU A 416 -5.82 -18.41 -25.30
N LYS A 417 -4.68 -19.03 -25.59
CA LYS A 417 -4.32 -19.53 -26.91
C LYS A 417 -4.70 -21.01 -27.06
N PRO A 418 -4.92 -21.51 -28.30
CA PRO A 418 -5.34 -22.89 -28.52
C PRO A 418 -4.37 -23.94 -27.93
N ILE A 419 -3.06 -23.70 -28.01
CA ILE A 419 -2.02 -24.64 -27.54
C ILE A 419 -1.61 -24.44 -26.08
N ASP A 420 -2.15 -23.43 -25.39
CA ASP A 420 -1.94 -23.29 -23.96
C ASP A 420 -2.54 -24.51 -23.26
N ARG A 421 -1.72 -25.21 -22.48
CA ARG A 421 -2.20 -26.39 -21.77
C ARG A 421 -2.94 -25.95 -20.53
N VAL A 422 -4.27 -25.95 -20.57
CA VAL A 422 -5.09 -25.63 -19.39
C VAL A 422 -4.98 -26.75 -18.37
N ILE A 423 -4.39 -26.43 -17.21
CA ILE A 423 -4.20 -27.38 -16.11
C ILE A 423 -5.26 -27.21 -15.02
N GLY A 424 -5.90 -26.05 -14.94
CA GLY A 424 -6.93 -25.76 -13.94
C GLY A 424 -7.54 -24.37 -14.14
N LEU A 425 -8.39 -23.98 -13.20
CA LEU A 425 -8.95 -22.63 -13.10
C LEU A 425 -8.73 -22.11 -11.69
N ILE A 426 -8.60 -20.80 -11.56
CA ILE A 426 -8.78 -20.16 -10.26
C ILE A 426 -10.27 -19.93 -10.00
N LYS A 427 -10.67 -20.02 -8.73
CA LYS A 427 -11.91 -19.43 -8.21
C LYS A 427 -11.59 -18.46 -7.09
N SER A 428 -12.26 -17.32 -7.11
CA SER A 428 -12.07 -16.28 -6.11
C SER A 428 -13.38 -15.52 -5.92
N ASP A 429 -14.04 -15.77 -4.79
CA ASP A 429 -15.24 -15.02 -4.36
C ASP A 429 -14.93 -13.52 -4.30
N PHE A 430 -13.71 -13.16 -3.94
CA PHE A 430 -13.25 -11.78 -3.92
C PHE A 430 -13.32 -11.12 -5.30
N PHE A 431 -12.84 -11.79 -6.36
CA PHE A 431 -12.94 -11.28 -7.73
C PHE A 431 -14.39 -11.23 -8.23
N GLU A 432 -15.29 -12.06 -7.70
CA GLU A 432 -16.72 -11.98 -8.00
C GLU A 432 -17.35 -10.74 -7.37
N ASP A 433 -17.13 -10.54 -6.06
CA ASP A 433 -17.63 -9.39 -5.30
C ASP A 433 -17.06 -8.06 -5.81
N HIS A 434 -15.83 -8.08 -6.32
CA HIS A 434 -15.11 -6.91 -6.82
C HIS A 434 -14.88 -6.97 -8.33
N ASN A 435 -15.80 -7.58 -9.09
CA ASN A 435 -15.71 -7.70 -10.55
C ASN A 435 -15.60 -6.36 -11.31
N PHE A 436 -15.92 -5.25 -10.64
CA PHE A 436 -15.74 -3.89 -11.14
C PHE A 436 -14.28 -3.45 -11.17
N LEU A 437 -13.39 -4.10 -10.40
CA LEU A 437 -11.94 -3.86 -10.33
C LEU A 437 -11.18 -4.58 -11.45
N LYS A 438 -11.55 -4.32 -12.70
CA LYS A 438 -11.01 -4.99 -13.90
C LYS A 438 -9.51 -4.73 -14.09
N HIS A 439 -8.71 -5.80 -14.11
CA HIS A 439 -7.25 -5.83 -14.29
C HIS A 439 -6.48 -5.01 -13.24
N PHE A 440 -6.96 -5.01 -12.00
CA PHE A 440 -6.40 -4.16 -10.95
C PHE A 440 -5.13 -4.74 -10.30
N ASP A 441 -4.10 -3.90 -10.15
CA ASP A 441 -2.80 -4.21 -9.52
C ASP A 441 -2.88 -4.05 -7.98
N TYR A 442 -3.44 -5.05 -7.30
CA TYR A 442 -3.64 -5.02 -5.84
C TYR A 442 -2.34 -4.81 -5.06
N LYS A 443 -1.25 -5.44 -5.50
CA LYS A 443 0.05 -5.36 -4.81
C LYS A 443 0.62 -3.95 -4.85
N SER A 444 0.72 -3.33 -6.03
CA SER A 444 1.21 -1.96 -6.12
C SER A 444 0.33 -1.00 -5.32
N TRP A 445 -0.99 -1.21 -5.30
CA TRP A 445 -1.88 -0.37 -4.52
C TRP A 445 -1.57 -0.44 -3.01
N ILE A 446 -1.42 -1.65 -2.47
CA ILE A 446 -1.13 -1.89 -1.05
C ILE A 446 0.22 -1.29 -0.65
N ASP A 447 1.23 -1.39 -1.52
CA ASP A 447 2.57 -0.87 -1.27
C ASP A 447 2.63 0.67 -1.32
N LEU A 448 1.87 1.30 -2.25
CA LEU A 448 1.95 2.73 -2.53
C LEU A 448 0.98 3.58 -1.71
N ALA A 449 -0.25 3.11 -1.47
CA ALA A 449 -1.30 3.91 -0.83
C ALA A 449 -0.92 4.43 0.58
N PRO A 450 -0.25 3.65 1.47
CA PRO A 450 0.09 4.12 2.81
C PRO A 450 1.01 5.34 2.85
N LYS A 451 1.91 5.52 1.86
CA LYS A 451 2.86 6.63 1.78
C LYS A 451 2.42 7.73 0.79
N GLY A 452 1.22 7.60 0.22
CA GLY A 452 0.69 8.50 -0.82
C GLY A 452 -0.57 9.27 -0.39
N GLN A 453 -1.22 9.89 -1.38
CA GLN A 453 -2.55 10.51 -1.26
C GLN A 453 -2.67 11.62 -0.21
N ALA A 454 -1.59 12.35 0.06
CA ALA A 454 -1.57 13.41 1.08
C ALA A 454 -2.70 14.44 0.90
N LEU A 455 -3.00 14.82 -0.35
CA LEU A 455 -4.11 15.71 -0.67
C LEU A 455 -5.44 15.14 -0.17
N PHE A 456 -5.75 13.91 -0.57
CA PHE A 456 -7.04 13.28 -0.28
C PHE A 456 -7.21 13.03 1.21
N ALA A 457 -6.13 12.62 1.91
CA ALA A 457 -6.11 12.50 3.36
C ALA A 457 -6.47 13.83 4.05
N SER A 458 -5.97 14.97 3.55
CA SER A 458 -6.27 16.30 4.13
C SER A 458 -7.74 16.76 3.93
N LEU A 459 -8.40 16.21 2.91
CA LEU A 459 -9.77 16.54 2.48
C LEU A 459 -10.81 15.52 2.95
N GLN A 460 -10.40 14.51 3.71
CA GLN A 460 -11.26 13.42 4.13
C GLN A 460 -12.53 13.94 4.86
N GLY A 461 -13.70 13.45 4.41
CA GLY A 461 -15.01 13.84 4.96
C GLY A 461 -15.51 15.25 4.58
N LYS A 462 -14.70 16.02 3.84
CA LYS A 462 -15.02 17.40 3.41
C LYS A 462 -15.53 17.49 1.97
N ILE A 463 -15.33 16.46 1.15
CA ILE A 463 -15.79 16.41 -0.24
C ILE A 463 -17.31 16.17 -0.28
N LYS A 464 -18.09 17.23 -0.03
CA LYS A 464 -19.57 17.21 -0.12
C LYS A 464 -20.12 18.08 -1.25
N GLN A 465 -19.24 18.80 -1.92
CA GLN A 465 -19.53 19.72 -3.02
C GLN A 465 -18.40 19.66 -4.04
N VAL A 466 -18.60 20.33 -5.18
CA VAL A 466 -17.54 20.54 -6.17
C VAL A 466 -16.48 21.48 -5.58
N MET A 467 -15.22 21.06 -5.62
CA MET A 467 -14.08 21.83 -5.15
C MET A 467 -13.09 22.01 -6.30
N PHE A 468 -12.42 23.16 -6.35
CA PHE A 468 -11.36 23.43 -7.30
C PHE A 468 -10.01 23.32 -6.61
N MET A 469 -9.10 22.56 -7.19
CA MET A 469 -7.76 22.34 -6.69
C MET A 469 -6.75 22.96 -7.65
N ALA A 470 -5.91 23.85 -7.11
CA ALA A 470 -4.74 24.34 -7.82
C ALA A 470 -3.74 23.19 -8.00
N TRP A 471 -3.34 22.96 -9.23
CA TRP A 471 -2.29 22.01 -9.59
C TRP A 471 -1.13 22.77 -10.22
N ASN A 472 0.07 22.53 -9.68
CA ASN A 472 1.30 23.09 -10.19
C ASN A 472 2.12 21.97 -10.84
N PRO A 473 2.31 21.92 -12.17
CA PRO A 473 3.06 20.87 -12.86
C PRO A 473 4.55 20.84 -12.50
N GLU A 474 5.09 21.93 -11.95
CA GLU A 474 6.47 21.94 -11.48
C GLU A 474 6.54 21.06 -10.24
N GLY A 475 6.88 19.77 -10.43
CA GLY A 475 7.19 18.84 -9.35
C GLY A 475 8.30 19.40 -8.44
N ALA A 476 8.58 18.71 -7.32
CA ALA A 476 9.76 19.06 -6.51
C ALA A 476 10.99 19.00 -7.44
N SER A 477 11.47 20.19 -7.82
CA SER A 477 12.27 20.45 -9.02
C SER A 477 13.26 19.35 -9.42
N GLU A 478 13.39 19.08 -10.72
CA GLU A 478 14.41 18.21 -11.36
C GLU A 478 15.87 18.46 -10.87
N PHE A 479 16.11 19.55 -10.14
CA PHE A 479 17.39 19.91 -9.57
C PHE A 479 17.57 19.31 -8.16
N LYS A 480 18.38 18.25 -8.07
CA LYS A 480 18.90 17.68 -6.81
C LYS A 480 19.95 18.60 -6.17
N GLY A 481 19.54 19.80 -5.79
CA GLY A 481 20.39 20.74 -5.07
C GLY A 481 20.88 20.19 -3.72
N ASN A 482 22.03 20.68 -3.26
CA ASN A 482 22.59 20.33 -1.95
C ASN A 482 22.17 21.27 -0.82
N HIS A 483 21.25 22.20 -1.11
CA HIS A 483 20.74 23.17 -0.15
C HIS A 483 19.22 23.13 -0.10
N CYS A 484 18.65 23.47 1.06
CA CYS A 484 17.23 23.68 1.26
C CYS A 484 17.01 24.98 2.05
N LEU A 485 15.76 25.47 2.06
CA LEU A 485 15.40 26.66 2.82
C LEU A 485 14.83 26.28 4.18
N LYS A 486 15.35 26.95 5.20
CA LYS A 486 14.88 26.86 6.58
C LYS A 486 14.24 28.20 6.97
N ILE A 487 12.98 28.17 7.35
CA ILE A 487 12.24 29.30 7.91
C ILE A 487 12.37 29.22 9.43
N ASN A 488 12.97 30.24 10.05
CA ASN A 488 13.06 30.35 11.50
C ASN A 488 11.81 31.06 12.04
N LEU A 489 11.25 30.50 13.11
CA LEU A 489 10.02 30.96 13.72
C LEU A 489 10.30 31.69 15.04
N LYS A 490 9.35 32.54 15.47
CA LYS A 490 9.47 33.39 16.67
C LYS A 490 9.64 32.60 17.96
N ASP A 491 9.06 31.41 18.03
CA ASP A 491 9.21 30.50 19.18
C ASP A 491 10.59 29.81 19.22
N GLY A 492 11.45 30.05 18.23
CA GLY A 492 12.77 29.45 18.10
C GLY A 492 12.78 28.10 17.38
N SER A 493 11.63 27.59 16.95
CA SER A 493 11.54 26.43 16.06
C SER A 493 11.83 26.83 14.61
N SER A 494 11.95 25.84 13.74
CA SER A 494 12.08 26.10 12.30
C SER A 494 11.21 25.17 11.49
N ARG A 495 10.89 25.57 10.26
CA ARG A 495 10.29 24.72 9.25
C ARG A 495 11.14 24.73 8.00
N TYR A 496 11.08 23.66 7.24
CA TYR A 496 11.67 23.61 5.92
C TYR A 496 10.60 23.96 4.89
N VAL A 497 10.99 24.63 3.81
CA VAL A 497 10.09 24.86 2.69
C VAL A 497 9.81 23.51 2.02
N HIS A 498 8.53 23.15 1.96
CA HIS A 498 8.09 21.92 1.31
C HIS A 498 7.39 22.25 0.00
N HIS A 499 7.54 21.35 -0.97
CA HIS A 499 6.66 21.24 -2.10
C HIS A 499 6.03 19.85 -2.04
N ARG A 500 4.69 19.78 -2.01
CA ARG A 500 3.95 18.50 -1.98
C ARG A 500 4.37 17.56 -0.84
N GLY A 501 4.67 18.14 0.33
CA GLY A 501 5.07 17.38 1.53
C GLY A 501 6.52 16.90 1.55
N GLN A 502 7.33 17.26 0.54
CA GLN A 502 8.76 16.97 0.46
C GLN A 502 9.59 18.25 0.52
N ILE A 503 10.77 18.18 1.13
CA ILE A 503 11.67 19.31 1.26
C ILE A 503 12.18 19.76 -0.11
N VAL A 504 12.08 21.06 -0.37
CA VAL A 504 12.59 21.66 -1.61
C VAL A 504 14.11 21.70 -1.59
N ARG A 505 14.72 21.09 -2.61
CA ARG A 505 16.18 21.07 -2.83
C ARG A 505 16.56 22.03 -3.95
N LYS A 506 17.57 22.86 -3.72
CA LYS A 506 18.00 23.91 -4.65
C LYS A 506 19.52 24.09 -4.68
N THR A 507 20.02 24.70 -5.76
CA THR A 507 21.40 25.21 -5.83
C THR A 507 21.57 26.35 -4.83
N MET A 508 22.81 26.68 -4.45
CA MET A 508 23.07 27.78 -3.51
C MET A 508 22.49 29.11 -3.99
N SER A 509 22.64 29.42 -5.29
CA SER A 509 22.09 30.64 -5.89
C SER A 509 20.56 30.68 -5.78
N SER A 510 19.87 29.66 -6.33
CA SER A 510 18.40 29.63 -6.32
C SER A 510 17.82 29.59 -4.91
N ALA A 511 18.50 28.93 -3.96
CA ALA A 511 18.10 28.94 -2.56
C ALA A 511 18.25 30.32 -1.92
N SER A 512 19.32 31.06 -2.24
CA SER A 512 19.58 32.41 -1.72
C SER A 512 18.59 33.42 -2.28
N ASP A 513 18.24 33.31 -3.56
CA ASP A 513 17.22 34.15 -4.20
C ASP A 513 15.85 33.93 -3.54
N MET A 514 15.46 32.67 -3.34
CA MET A 514 14.22 32.32 -2.67
C MET A 514 14.19 32.75 -1.20
N ALA A 515 15.32 32.65 -0.48
CA ALA A 515 15.40 33.12 0.91
C ALA A 515 15.22 34.65 0.97
N SER A 516 15.82 35.38 0.04
CA SER A 516 15.66 36.83 -0.09
C SER A 516 14.21 37.21 -0.38
N PHE A 517 13.55 36.47 -1.27
CA PHE A 517 12.12 36.64 -1.55
C PHE A 517 11.26 36.44 -0.29
N PHE A 518 11.42 35.32 0.42
CA PHE A 518 10.67 35.07 1.66
C PHE A 518 10.91 36.17 2.71
N ASN A 519 12.16 36.59 2.89
CA ASN A 519 12.50 37.66 3.85
C ASN A 519 11.82 38.99 3.48
N SER A 520 11.81 39.36 2.20
CA SER A 520 11.08 40.53 1.72
C SER A 520 9.58 40.43 2.01
N GLN A 521 8.97 39.26 1.74
CA GLN A 521 7.55 39.03 2.02
C GLN A 521 7.23 39.09 3.51
N PHE A 522 8.08 38.51 4.38
CA PHE A 522 7.88 38.55 5.83
C PHE A 522 7.94 39.97 6.38
N GLU A 523 8.88 40.80 5.90
CA GLU A 523 8.95 42.21 6.28
C GLU A 523 7.73 43.01 5.83
N GLN A 524 7.29 42.83 4.58
CA GLN A 524 6.08 43.50 4.08
C GLN A 524 4.83 43.09 4.86
N ALA A 525 4.67 41.79 5.14
CA ALA A 525 3.56 41.27 5.94
C ALA A 525 3.54 41.87 7.35
N ARG A 526 4.73 42.00 7.99
CA ARG A 526 4.89 42.69 9.28
C ARG A 526 4.47 44.16 9.21
N LEU A 527 4.94 44.90 8.19
CA LEU A 527 4.60 46.32 8.00
C LEU A 527 3.09 46.53 7.78
N ASN A 528 2.43 45.59 7.13
CA ASN A 528 0.99 45.61 6.88
C ASN A 528 0.15 45.16 8.10
N GLY A 529 0.79 44.78 9.23
CA GLY A 529 0.10 44.34 10.44
C GLY A 529 -0.50 42.94 10.38
N ASP A 530 -0.17 42.15 9.35
CA ASP A 530 -0.67 40.77 9.16
C ASP A 530 0.51 39.83 8.86
N PRO A 531 1.35 39.53 9.88
CA PRO A 531 2.61 38.82 9.67
C PRO A 531 2.39 37.40 9.14
N THR A 532 3.32 36.88 8.34
CA THR A 532 3.28 35.48 7.91
C THR A 532 3.56 34.53 9.07
N CYS A 533 2.73 33.52 9.25
CA CYS A 533 2.76 32.58 10.35
C CYS A 533 2.68 31.12 9.88
N TYR A 534 3.09 30.22 10.77
CA TYR A 534 2.67 28.82 10.78
C TYR A 534 1.71 28.56 11.93
N SER A 535 0.66 27.76 11.72
CA SER A 535 -0.11 27.20 12.84
C SER A 535 0.67 26.08 13.55
N SER A 536 0.55 25.97 14.87
CA SER A 536 1.44 25.12 15.68
C SER A 536 1.24 23.61 15.50
N ALA A 537 0.08 23.15 15.04
CA ALA A 537 -0.22 21.72 14.83
C ALA A 537 -0.57 21.39 13.36
N LYS A 538 -1.55 22.07 12.75
CA LYS A 538 -1.94 21.85 11.35
C LYS A 538 -0.93 22.35 10.34
N GLU A 539 -0.01 23.22 10.77
CA GLU A 539 1.05 23.80 9.95
C GLU A 539 0.52 24.57 8.73
N VAL A 540 -0.62 25.25 8.93
CA VAL A 540 -1.13 26.20 7.97
C VAL A 540 -0.12 27.34 7.84
N PHE A 541 0.39 27.56 6.64
CA PHE A 541 1.32 28.63 6.31
C PHE A 541 0.60 29.76 5.57
N GLY A 542 0.71 30.98 6.06
CA GLY A 542 0.08 32.14 5.42
C GLY A 542 0.08 33.36 6.32
N PRO A 543 -0.60 34.45 5.92
CA PRO A 543 -0.83 35.60 6.80
C PRO A 543 -1.52 35.17 8.10
N TYR A 544 -1.24 35.86 9.19
CA TYR A 544 -1.79 35.59 10.51
C TYR A 544 -3.33 35.50 10.46
N SER A 545 -3.98 36.40 9.73
CA SER A 545 -5.44 36.40 9.53
C SER A 545 -5.98 35.08 8.97
N ILE A 546 -5.29 34.48 7.99
CA ILE A 546 -5.67 33.19 7.39
C ILE A 546 -5.35 32.03 8.33
N CYS A 547 -4.16 32.02 8.94
CA CYS A 547 -3.80 30.99 9.90
C CYS A 547 -4.79 30.92 11.06
N MET A 548 -5.28 32.08 11.54
CA MET A 548 -6.27 32.16 12.61
C MET A 548 -7.64 31.57 12.23
N GLN A 549 -8.02 31.62 10.96
CA GLN A 549 -9.28 31.03 10.47
C GLN A 549 -9.20 29.50 10.33
N MET A 550 -8.01 28.97 10.03
CA MET A 550 -7.83 27.56 9.69
C MET A 550 -7.29 26.69 10.84
N LYS A 551 -6.67 27.32 11.85
CA LYS A 551 -6.14 26.63 13.04
C LYS A 551 -7.26 26.05 13.90
N ASP A 552 -6.95 25.02 14.69
CA ASP A 552 -7.84 24.58 15.77
C ASP A 552 -7.83 25.56 16.96
N GLU A 553 -8.84 25.47 17.83
CA GLU A 553 -8.95 26.34 19.01
C GLU A 553 -7.69 26.31 19.89
N SER A 554 -7.08 25.12 20.03
CA SER A 554 -5.88 24.88 20.83
C SER A 554 -4.56 25.24 20.14
N GLU A 555 -4.57 25.64 18.87
CA GLU A 555 -3.36 25.97 18.12
C GLU A 555 -2.96 27.44 18.28
N GLU A 556 -1.67 27.70 18.15
CA GLU A 556 -1.08 29.04 18.13
C GLU A 556 -0.57 29.36 16.73
N CYS A 557 -0.64 30.64 16.34
CA CYS A 557 0.00 31.14 15.13
C CYS A 557 1.40 31.66 15.49
N ILE A 558 2.42 31.02 14.93
CA ILE A 558 3.82 31.31 15.21
C ILE A 558 4.39 32.10 14.02
N GLU A 559 4.80 33.33 14.28
CA GLU A 559 5.36 34.26 13.27
C GLU A 559 6.66 33.73 12.64
N CYS A 560 6.79 33.94 11.32
CA CYS A 560 8.01 33.70 10.56
C CYS A 560 8.98 34.88 10.72
N ILE A 561 10.19 34.61 11.17
CA ILE A 561 11.21 35.64 11.42
C ILE A 561 12.03 35.89 10.17
N ASN A 562 12.66 34.84 9.65
CA ASN A 562 13.46 34.89 8.43
C ASN A 562 13.53 33.51 7.76
N ALA A 563 13.97 33.50 6.52
CA ALA A 563 14.39 32.34 5.78
C ALA A 563 15.92 32.36 5.59
N GLU A 564 16.57 31.23 5.84
CA GLU A 564 18.00 31.03 5.62
C GLU A 564 18.27 29.79 4.76
N VAL A 565 19.39 29.81 4.05
CA VAL A 565 19.87 28.69 3.24
C VAL A 565 20.70 27.76 4.10
N VAL A 566 20.36 26.47 4.12
CA VAL A 566 21.12 25.45 4.85
C VAL A 566 21.44 24.27 3.95
N LYS A 567 22.49 23.52 4.30
CA LYS A 567 22.83 22.27 3.60
C LYS A 567 21.75 21.22 3.85
N TYR A 568 21.36 20.56 2.77
CA TYR A 568 20.49 19.40 2.80
C TYR A 568 21.20 18.20 3.42
N THR A 569 20.49 17.40 4.21
CA THR A 569 20.98 16.13 4.75
C THR A 569 19.86 15.08 4.76
N LEU A 570 20.23 13.81 4.72
CA LEU A 570 19.27 12.70 4.87
C LEU A 570 18.53 12.75 6.23
N ALA A 571 19.18 13.26 7.28
CA ALA A 571 18.53 13.45 8.57
C ALA A 571 17.38 14.47 8.50
N ILE A 572 17.56 15.55 7.71
CA ILE A 572 16.51 16.54 7.46
C ILE A 572 15.39 15.90 6.62
N GLU A 573 15.74 15.13 5.59
CA GLU A 573 14.78 14.39 4.76
C GLU A 573 13.89 13.46 5.60
N ASN A 574 14.50 12.52 6.33
CA ASN A 574 13.81 11.49 7.10
C ASN A 574 12.92 12.07 8.20
N ALA A 575 13.27 13.24 8.72
CA ALA A 575 12.51 13.89 9.78
C ALA A 575 11.32 14.71 9.26
N TYR A 576 11.48 15.41 8.12
CA TYR A 576 10.53 16.42 7.68
C TYR A 576 9.72 16.01 6.45
N ASN A 577 10.20 15.10 5.60
CA ASN A 577 9.37 14.55 4.52
C ASN A 577 8.22 13.75 5.11
N ARG A 578 7.00 14.04 4.62
CA ARG A 578 5.76 13.46 5.17
C ARG A 578 5.21 12.34 4.32
N PHE A 579 5.28 12.49 3.01
CA PHE A 579 4.67 11.60 2.03
C PHE A 579 5.61 11.42 0.84
N SER A 580 5.57 10.24 0.24
CA SER A 580 6.28 9.97 -1.01
C SER A 580 5.54 10.56 -2.20
N ASN A 581 4.22 10.62 -2.13
CA ASN A 581 3.35 11.20 -3.16
C ASN A 581 2.26 12.07 -2.52
N TYR A 582 1.94 13.20 -3.15
CA TYR A 582 0.91 14.11 -2.67
C TYR A 582 -0.46 13.84 -3.31
N TYR A 583 -0.49 13.54 -4.61
CA TYR A 583 -1.70 13.17 -5.33
C TYR A 583 -1.83 11.66 -5.45
N ALA A 584 -0.76 10.97 -5.87
CA ALA A 584 -0.79 9.54 -6.16
C ALA A 584 -0.64 8.64 -4.90
N PRO A 585 -0.98 7.34 -4.96
CA PRO A 585 -1.61 6.66 -6.09
C PRO A 585 -3.09 7.04 -6.25
N VAL A 586 -3.59 7.04 -7.48
CA VAL A 586 -5.03 7.13 -7.80
C VAL A 586 -5.33 6.20 -8.96
N VAL A 587 -6.59 5.78 -9.12
CA VAL A 587 -6.99 4.92 -10.22
C VAL A 587 -7.75 5.68 -11.29
N ALA A 588 -7.56 5.28 -12.55
CA ALA A 588 -8.30 5.80 -13.69
C ALA A 588 -8.79 4.64 -14.57
N LEU A 589 -9.88 4.88 -15.31
CA LEU A 589 -10.42 3.90 -16.25
C LEU A 589 -9.77 4.08 -17.62
N PHE A 590 -9.34 2.97 -18.22
CA PHE A 590 -8.76 2.91 -19.57
C PHE A 590 -9.60 1.98 -20.44
N SER A 591 -9.81 2.35 -21.69
CA SER A 591 -10.53 1.51 -22.66
C SER A 591 -9.73 0.25 -22.96
N LYS A 592 -10.37 -0.94 -22.87
CA LYS A 592 -9.71 -2.22 -23.22
C LYS A 592 -9.29 -2.27 -24.69
N GLU A 593 -10.08 -1.68 -25.57
CA GLU A 593 -9.85 -1.71 -27.02
C GLU A 593 -8.68 -0.81 -27.44
N SER A 594 -8.65 0.42 -26.94
CA SER A 594 -7.66 1.43 -27.40
C SER A 594 -6.45 1.58 -26.47
N GLY A 595 -6.52 1.08 -25.24
CA GLY A 595 -5.53 1.32 -24.20
C GLY A 595 -5.40 2.80 -23.80
N GLN A 596 -6.36 3.65 -24.17
CA GLN A 596 -6.38 5.08 -23.83
C GLN A 596 -7.28 5.35 -22.61
N PRO A 597 -7.05 6.44 -21.86
CA PRO A 597 -7.93 6.85 -20.77
C PRO A 597 -9.37 7.07 -21.26
N VAL A 598 -10.35 6.62 -20.48
CA VAL A 598 -11.77 6.83 -20.77
C VAL A 598 -12.11 8.29 -20.47
N ILE A 599 -12.47 9.05 -21.51
CA ILE A 599 -12.86 10.45 -21.41
C ILE A 599 -14.37 10.59 -21.54
N VAL A 600 -15.02 11.11 -20.50
CA VAL A 600 -16.47 11.36 -20.47
C VAL A 600 -16.70 12.87 -20.59
N LYS A 601 -17.37 13.33 -21.65
CA LYS A 601 -17.62 14.76 -21.91
C LYS A 601 -16.38 15.63 -21.68
N ASN A 602 -15.27 15.24 -22.32
CA ASN A 602 -14.00 15.96 -22.23
C ASN A 602 -13.41 16.01 -20.80
N THR A 603 -13.73 15.01 -19.97
CA THR A 603 -13.24 14.88 -18.60
C THR A 603 -12.70 13.47 -18.33
N LEU A 604 -11.50 13.38 -17.75
CA LEU A 604 -10.98 12.16 -17.14
C LEU A 604 -11.43 12.11 -15.68
N PHE A 605 -12.00 10.97 -15.28
CA PHE A 605 -12.32 10.70 -13.88
C PHE A 605 -11.20 9.88 -13.24
N ILE A 606 -10.76 10.32 -12.05
CA ILE A 606 -9.82 9.59 -11.20
C ILE A 606 -10.48 9.28 -9.86
N ILE A 607 -10.12 8.16 -9.24
CA ILE A 607 -10.67 7.73 -7.96
C ILE A 607 -9.52 7.50 -6.97
N ASP A 608 -9.66 8.03 -5.76
CA ASP A 608 -8.67 7.87 -4.68
C ASP A 608 -8.81 6.53 -3.94
N ASN A 609 -10.01 5.95 -3.88
CA ASN A 609 -10.23 4.66 -3.24
C ASN A 609 -10.91 3.67 -4.21
N PRO A 610 -10.19 2.67 -4.74
CA PRO A 610 -10.72 1.73 -5.71
C PRO A 610 -11.92 0.94 -5.18
N LEU A 611 -11.97 0.62 -3.88
CA LEU A 611 -13.12 -0.09 -3.29
C LEU A 611 -14.42 0.72 -3.36
N LYS A 612 -14.33 2.05 -3.51
CA LYS A 612 -15.50 2.92 -3.73
C LYS A 612 -15.90 3.06 -5.19
N LEU A 613 -15.14 2.50 -6.13
CA LEU A 613 -15.40 2.63 -7.57
C LEU A 613 -16.83 2.20 -7.93
N LYS A 614 -17.35 1.13 -7.33
CA LYS A 614 -18.72 0.66 -7.55
C LYS A 614 -19.77 1.74 -7.28
N VAL A 615 -19.60 2.53 -6.23
CA VAL A 615 -20.51 3.63 -5.88
C VAL A 615 -20.54 4.68 -6.99
N PHE A 616 -19.38 5.00 -7.56
CA PHE A 616 -19.27 5.95 -8.66
C PHE A 616 -19.85 5.37 -9.95
N LEU A 617 -19.52 4.14 -10.31
CA LEU A 617 -20.08 3.46 -11.49
C LEU A 617 -21.61 3.40 -11.46
N ASP A 618 -22.20 3.05 -10.31
CA ASP A 618 -23.65 3.01 -10.14
C ASP A 618 -24.28 4.40 -10.23
N ASN A 619 -23.61 5.45 -9.72
CA ASN A 619 -24.04 6.83 -9.88
C ASN A 619 -23.98 7.28 -11.35
N TRP A 620 -22.85 7.04 -12.03
CA TRP A 620 -22.63 7.43 -13.42
C TRP A 620 -23.63 6.75 -14.36
N SER A 621 -23.89 5.47 -14.15
CA SER A 621 -24.93 4.73 -14.88
C SER A 621 -26.32 5.34 -14.68
N LYS A 622 -26.71 5.66 -13.44
CA LYS A 622 -27.98 6.34 -13.14
C LYS A 622 -28.07 7.76 -13.70
N ALA A 623 -26.94 8.44 -13.86
CA ALA A 623 -26.86 9.73 -14.53
C ALA A 623 -26.93 9.60 -16.07
N GLY A 624 -26.93 8.38 -16.63
CA GLY A 624 -26.95 8.14 -18.07
C GLY A 624 -25.58 8.25 -18.74
N ILE A 625 -24.49 8.11 -17.97
CA ILE A 625 -23.13 8.01 -18.51
C ILE A 625 -22.88 6.55 -18.91
N VAL A 626 -22.63 6.32 -20.19
CA VAL A 626 -22.28 5.01 -20.74
C VAL A 626 -20.77 4.92 -20.85
N LEU A 627 -20.18 3.88 -20.24
CA LEU A 627 -18.75 3.60 -20.30
C LEU A 627 -18.46 2.48 -21.31
N PRO A 628 -17.33 2.55 -22.03
CA PRO A 628 -16.86 1.41 -22.81
C PRO A 628 -16.39 0.26 -21.91
N GLU A 629 -16.10 -0.88 -22.52
CA GLU A 629 -15.26 -1.92 -21.92
C GLU A 629 -13.96 -1.30 -21.39
N TYR A 630 -13.71 -1.43 -20.08
CA TYR A 630 -12.60 -0.77 -19.41
C TYR A 630 -11.71 -1.73 -18.62
N LYS A 631 -10.49 -1.28 -18.38
CA LYS A 631 -9.55 -1.78 -17.37
C LYS A 631 -9.15 -0.64 -16.43
N ILE A 632 -8.58 -0.98 -15.29
CA ILE A 632 -8.14 -0.02 -14.28
C ILE A 632 -6.63 0.10 -14.34
N GLU A 633 -6.14 1.33 -14.41
CA GLU A 633 -4.72 1.64 -14.29
C GLU A 633 -4.49 2.46 -13.02
N ILE A 634 -3.41 2.16 -12.31
CA ILE A 634 -2.95 2.94 -11.16
C ILE A 634 -1.97 3.98 -11.66
N ILE A 635 -2.28 5.26 -11.43
CA ILE A 635 -1.30 6.35 -11.54
C ILE A 635 -0.44 6.27 -10.28
N LYS A 636 0.79 5.79 -10.40
CA LYS A 636 1.60 5.28 -9.25
C LYS A 636 2.34 6.39 -8.51
N SER A 637 2.72 7.46 -9.19
CA SER A 637 3.51 8.56 -8.62
C SER A 637 3.01 9.94 -9.02
N ASP A 638 3.43 10.94 -8.27
CA ASP A 638 3.16 12.34 -8.60
C ASP A 638 3.76 12.74 -9.96
N ASP A 639 4.92 12.18 -10.34
CA ASP A 639 5.53 12.43 -11.67
C ASP A 639 4.64 11.92 -12.81
N GLU A 640 4.03 10.74 -12.63
CA GLU A 640 3.09 10.18 -13.59
C GLU A 640 1.81 11.00 -13.65
N PHE A 641 1.29 11.37 -12.47
CA PHE A 641 0.13 12.24 -12.32
C PHE A 641 0.33 13.57 -13.05
N ASP A 642 1.49 14.22 -12.86
CA ASP A 642 1.83 15.49 -13.48
C ASP A 642 1.93 15.39 -15.00
N LYS A 643 2.55 14.33 -15.53
CA LYS A 643 2.62 14.09 -16.98
C LYS A 643 1.23 13.92 -17.58
N ILE A 644 0.35 13.18 -16.91
CA ILE A 644 -1.03 12.95 -17.35
C ILE A 644 -1.83 14.26 -17.32
N LEU A 645 -1.86 14.96 -16.18
CA LEU A 645 -2.59 16.23 -16.07
C LEU A 645 -2.07 17.27 -17.07
N SER A 646 -0.75 17.40 -17.22
CA SER A 646 -0.14 18.32 -18.19
C SER A 646 -0.62 18.05 -19.60
N LYS A 647 -0.64 16.79 -20.02
CA LYS A 647 -1.06 16.39 -21.37
C LYS A 647 -2.56 16.65 -21.59
N LEU A 648 -3.39 16.28 -20.61
CA LEU A 648 -4.84 16.36 -20.72
C LEU A 648 -5.33 17.81 -20.68
N LEU A 649 -4.89 18.61 -19.71
CA LEU A 649 -5.30 20.00 -19.57
C LEU A 649 -4.86 20.84 -20.80
N LYS A 650 -3.66 20.61 -21.34
CA LYS A 650 -3.23 21.23 -22.61
C LYS A 650 -4.11 20.87 -23.81
N SER A 651 -4.73 19.69 -23.77
CA SER A 651 -5.68 19.22 -24.79
C SER A 651 -7.13 19.65 -24.50
N GLY A 652 -7.33 20.50 -23.48
CA GLY A 652 -8.64 20.96 -23.03
C GLY A 652 -9.43 19.94 -22.21
N ILE A 653 -8.87 18.77 -21.90
CA ILE A 653 -9.53 17.70 -21.14
C ILE A 653 -9.39 17.98 -19.65
N GLN A 654 -10.51 18.06 -18.94
CA GLN A 654 -10.53 18.26 -17.49
C GLN A 654 -10.16 16.98 -16.74
N VAL A 655 -9.61 17.11 -15.53
CA VAL A 655 -9.39 15.98 -14.63
C VAL A 655 -10.16 16.21 -13.34
N VAL A 656 -11.00 15.25 -12.96
CA VAL A 656 -11.87 15.34 -11.79
C VAL A 656 -11.74 14.10 -10.91
N ALA A 657 -11.40 14.29 -9.64
CA ALA A 657 -11.40 13.20 -8.67
C ALA A 657 -12.76 13.00 -8.01
N ASN A 658 -13.15 11.73 -7.84
CA ASN A 658 -14.35 11.29 -7.13
C ASN A 658 -15.66 12.01 -7.54
N PRO A 659 -15.98 12.13 -8.85
CA PRO A 659 -17.15 12.88 -9.29
C PRO A 659 -18.45 12.13 -9.01
N LEU A 660 -19.43 12.84 -8.47
CA LEU A 660 -20.83 12.40 -8.41
C LEU A 660 -21.71 13.35 -9.19
N PHE A 661 -22.73 12.81 -9.84
CA PHE A 661 -23.68 13.56 -10.66
C PHE A 661 -25.12 13.34 -10.21
N ASP A 662 -25.98 14.31 -10.47
CA ASP A 662 -27.43 14.11 -10.44
C ASP A 662 -27.91 13.38 -11.72
N MET A 663 -29.20 13.03 -11.77
CA MET A 663 -29.78 12.36 -12.95
C MET A 663 -29.83 13.24 -14.21
N LYS A 664 -29.56 14.54 -14.09
CA LYS A 664 -29.43 15.48 -15.21
C LYS A 664 -27.97 15.70 -15.62
N GLN A 665 -27.04 14.93 -15.03
CA GLN A 665 -25.60 15.02 -15.24
C GLN A 665 -24.96 16.33 -14.74
N ASN A 666 -25.61 17.03 -13.81
CA ASN A 666 -24.98 18.14 -13.11
C ASN A 666 -24.05 17.59 -12.02
N PRO A 667 -22.84 18.17 -11.85
CA PRO A 667 -21.90 17.71 -10.83
C PRO A 667 -22.42 18.07 -9.43
N LEU A 668 -22.54 17.06 -8.57
CA LEU A 668 -22.92 17.21 -7.17
C LEU A 668 -21.69 17.39 -6.27
N SER A 669 -20.64 16.61 -6.53
CA SER A 669 -19.38 16.67 -5.78
C SER A 669 -18.21 16.18 -6.62
N GLY A 670 -16.99 16.55 -6.22
CA GLY A 670 -15.75 16.11 -6.85
C GLY A 670 -14.65 17.17 -6.71
N ILE A 671 -13.42 16.80 -7.01
CA ILE A 671 -12.27 17.72 -6.99
C ILE A 671 -11.82 17.96 -8.43
N VAL A 672 -12.00 19.19 -8.92
CA VAL A 672 -11.58 19.61 -10.26
C VAL A 672 -10.17 20.17 -10.19
N PHE A 673 -9.23 19.55 -10.89
CA PHE A 673 -7.86 20.06 -10.98
C PHE A 673 -7.76 21.14 -12.05
N ARG A 674 -7.12 22.27 -11.71
CA ARG A 674 -6.84 23.39 -12.61
C ARG A 674 -5.39 23.79 -12.53
N HIS A 675 -4.82 24.23 -13.65
CA HIS A 675 -3.48 24.79 -13.63
C HIS A 675 -3.42 26.01 -12.71
N ILE A 676 -2.35 26.15 -11.93
CA ILE A 676 -2.22 27.25 -10.97
C ILE A 676 -2.35 28.64 -11.63
N ASP A 677 -1.77 28.81 -12.83
CA ASP A 677 -1.88 30.05 -13.64
C ASP A 677 -3.33 30.43 -14.02
N GLU A 678 -4.24 29.47 -14.12
CA GLU A 678 -5.66 29.75 -14.40
C GLU A 678 -6.38 30.37 -13.20
N LEU A 679 -5.77 30.31 -12.00
CA LEU A 679 -6.32 30.89 -10.78
C LEU A 679 -5.81 32.31 -10.53
N GLU A 680 -4.66 32.68 -11.09
CA GLU A 680 -4.12 34.04 -11.01
C GLU A 680 -4.95 35.07 -11.79
N THR A 681 -5.80 34.61 -12.71
CA THR A 681 -6.70 35.46 -13.52
C THR A 681 -8.09 35.68 -12.89
N ILE A 682 -8.34 35.18 -11.67
CA ILE A 682 -9.62 35.29 -10.96
C ILE A 682 -9.63 36.40 -9.88
N HIS A 683 -8.54 37.17 -9.75
CA HIS A 683 -8.47 38.33 -8.85
C HIS A 683 -8.62 39.68 -9.55
#